data_AF-A0A2E7ZVS3-F1
#
_entry.id   AF-A0A2E7ZVS3-F1
#
_cell.length_a   1.000
_cell.length_b   1.000
_cell.length_c   1.000
_cell.angle_alpha   90.00
_cell.angle_beta   90.00
_cell.angle_gamma   90.00
#
_symmetry.space_group_name_H-M   'P 1'
#
loop_
_entity.id
_entity.type
_entity.pdbx_description
1 polymer ?
#
loop_
_entity_poly.entity_id
_entity_poly.type
_entity_poly.pdbx_seq_one_letter_code
_entity_poly.pdbx_strand_id
1 'polypeptide(L)'
;ETGEIVSGMAYMYHHNNTAAWRTVEMIELLNGARKPGDFIKGLDLTEWIDQINAGKGRFQTRGLEEATTMVDRIANSVFSEYWAGRRTPITAEDEAFQDKHGHHKWAHKHLQTMYDAGHLSGLGNSPQARLDRIKGKGLEKLLIHPELKMAAGFAPDADLSEELLDAVSPVRQGLSASVRDRDRIRQEIAASRNMYLPEMLDDALMGLAREVKGKTSEEVYQIVRESVYTAVFAHEVGHSLGLMHNFGGSDDAVNYFDGYWKLRDDGKVGPRLNDPISDKEIDGKIYNYAYSSVMDYAGRLTIDGLGVGKYDRAAILYGYSNKVEVYKDPGSVPQRWKQWFDGRSEILQFFVLGPQAVHYTTIYNETGPKMYLDDNRMLVDAGTLSTDLSQASVDGQTYYRVPYVYCTHGRSDLSDSCLTRDFGADSMERMQHFLAEWDTWYLTRAFVRGNLGMNNNTYANRYYRRIYNRIKQWHDIYGLYAAFLPQFYAPQTLNAFLTDPVNGWGGNTWAIQNAFQYLVETILMPDVGSYAKRPQADGSSLWQAGGGGNLSLGVTDARYYSTSWSFGGQGGRECGYFWYECLERIGFYVDKVMAMMAISDSRTNFVARANPIDIREWHVSYYNTFSESIRTINAALQSGDWSRVGPFRDGAGKIRFPNYAGKLTTIHPDAIDPAADFTVQLYFSLLGQANFMTNYDRAFLDEAQVWIKGTGKGPEVAASNLVEFTDVDSGMTYAALKRERGAGKAMIEQAQALFLRSNECSGPACASNVNANQRAVATAELKKYMQLLKAVAEMSFLMNYGHPLNP
;
A
#
# COMPACT_ATOMS: atom_id res chain seq x y z
N GLU A 1 25.08 26.33 36.54
CA GLU A 1 23.84 25.60 36.89
C GLU A 1 22.66 26.52 36.64
N THR A 2 21.79 26.21 35.67
CA THR A 2 20.63 27.06 35.33
C THR A 2 19.40 26.82 36.21
N GLY A 3 19.45 25.85 37.13
CA GLY A 3 18.38 25.62 38.11
C GLY A 3 17.02 25.19 37.52
N GLU A 4 16.96 24.88 36.22
CA GLU A 4 15.74 24.40 35.59
C GLU A 4 15.47 22.94 36.00
N ILE A 5 14.39 22.74 36.75
CA ILE A 5 13.82 21.43 36.98
C ILE A 5 13.03 21.07 35.71
N VAL A 6 13.62 20.21 34.88
CA VAL A 6 12.90 19.59 33.76
C VAL A 6 12.05 18.46 34.34
N SER A 7 10.72 18.63 34.33
CA SER A 7 9.77 17.62 34.81
C SER A 7 9.03 17.01 33.62
N GLY A 8 9.15 15.69 33.45
CA GLY A 8 8.37 14.91 32.48
C GLY A 8 7.49 13.89 33.20
N MET A 9 6.32 13.61 32.63
CA MET A 9 5.43 12.52 33.06
C MET A 9 5.27 11.53 31.90
N ALA A 10 5.39 10.24 32.22
CA ALA A 10 5.21 9.13 31.29
C ALA A 10 4.14 8.17 31.84
N TYR A 11 3.07 7.92 31.07
CA TYR A 11 1.99 7.02 31.48
C TYR A 11 2.18 5.62 30.89
N MET A 12 2.79 4.71 31.66
CA MET A 12 3.18 3.37 31.18
C MET A 12 2.39 2.23 31.85
N TYR A 13 1.06 2.14 31.74
CA TYR A 13 0.34 1.10 32.49
C TYR A 13 -0.73 0.32 31.71
N HIS A 14 -0.72 -1.00 31.94
CA HIS A 14 -1.52 -2.11 31.37
C HIS A 14 -1.17 -2.59 29.96
N HIS A 15 -1.07 -1.72 28.95
CA HIS A 15 -0.98 -2.17 27.55
C HIS A 15 0.32 -2.90 27.21
N ASN A 16 1.45 -2.52 27.80
CA ASN A 16 2.74 -3.21 27.62
C ASN A 16 2.68 -4.68 28.08
N ASN A 17 1.96 -4.94 29.17
CA ASN A 17 1.77 -6.31 29.66
C ASN A 17 0.81 -7.10 28.75
N THR A 18 -0.23 -6.46 28.20
CA THR A 18 -1.14 -7.09 27.23
C THR A 18 -0.42 -7.44 25.93
N ALA A 19 0.44 -6.54 25.42
CA ALA A 19 1.24 -6.81 24.23
C ALA A 19 2.22 -7.95 24.47
N ALA A 20 2.94 -7.94 25.61
CA ALA A 20 3.82 -9.04 25.97
C ALA A 20 3.09 -10.39 26.03
N TRP A 21 1.85 -10.41 26.57
CA TRP A 21 1.05 -11.63 26.60
C TRP A 21 0.63 -12.12 25.20
N ARG A 22 0.18 -11.21 24.31
CA ARG A 22 -0.18 -11.57 22.92
C ARG A 22 1.01 -12.13 22.15
N THR A 23 2.17 -11.53 22.37
CA THR A 23 3.43 -11.98 21.81
C THR A 23 3.75 -13.42 22.28
N VAL A 24 3.60 -13.70 23.58
CA VAL A 24 3.80 -15.05 24.15
C VAL A 24 2.86 -16.07 23.49
N GLU A 25 1.56 -15.78 23.37
CA GLU A 25 0.59 -16.72 22.79
C GLU A 25 0.96 -17.15 21.36
N MET A 26 1.47 -16.21 20.56
CA MET A 26 1.92 -16.52 19.21
C MET A 26 3.23 -17.31 19.22
N ILE A 27 4.17 -16.96 20.09
CA ILE A 27 5.42 -17.70 20.24
C ILE A 27 5.13 -19.14 20.64
N GLU A 28 4.18 -19.36 21.54
CA GLU A 28 3.72 -20.69 21.92
C GLU A 28 3.14 -21.46 20.73
N LEU A 29 2.35 -20.80 19.87
CA LEU A 29 1.80 -21.38 18.65
C LEU A 29 2.93 -21.81 17.70
N LEU A 30 3.85 -20.90 17.40
CA LEU A 30 4.94 -21.12 16.45
C LEU A 30 5.96 -22.18 16.92
N ASN A 31 6.18 -22.26 18.24
CA ASN A 31 7.05 -23.26 18.87
C ASN A 31 6.36 -24.59 19.15
N GLY A 32 5.06 -24.71 18.88
CA GLY A 32 4.26 -25.92 19.12
C GLY A 32 3.89 -26.18 20.58
N ALA A 33 4.13 -25.22 21.48
CA ALA A 33 3.67 -25.28 22.88
C ALA A 33 2.14 -25.11 22.98
N ARG A 34 1.53 -24.42 22.03
CA ARG A 34 0.08 -24.28 21.85
C ARG A 34 -0.37 -25.03 20.60
N LYS A 35 -1.46 -25.79 20.69
CA LYS A 35 -1.97 -26.54 19.53
C LYS A 35 -2.57 -25.58 18.49
N PRO A 36 -2.43 -25.85 17.19
CA PRO A 36 -2.97 -25.00 16.12
C PRO A 36 -4.45 -24.64 16.29
N GLY A 37 -5.30 -25.63 16.60
CA GLY A 37 -6.74 -25.44 16.80
C GLY A 37 -7.14 -24.74 18.10
N ASP A 38 -6.22 -24.55 19.05
CA ASP A 38 -6.48 -23.88 20.32
C ASP A 38 -6.24 -22.36 20.23
N PHE A 39 -5.51 -21.89 19.21
CA PHE A 39 -5.24 -20.47 19.02
C PHE A 39 -6.45 -19.70 18.45
N ILE A 40 -7.12 -20.29 17.46
CA ILE A 40 -8.41 -19.84 16.94
C ILE A 40 -9.32 -21.08 16.88
N LYS A 41 -10.36 -21.10 17.71
CA LYS A 41 -11.28 -22.23 17.81
C LYS A 41 -11.90 -22.54 16.44
N GLY A 42 -11.77 -23.79 16.00
CA GLY A 42 -12.36 -24.26 14.74
C GLY A 42 -11.52 -23.98 13.49
N LEU A 43 -10.31 -23.45 13.64
CA LEU A 43 -9.38 -23.20 12.55
C LEU A 43 -8.08 -23.97 12.79
N ASP A 44 -7.73 -24.89 11.87
CA ASP A 44 -6.44 -25.56 11.89
C ASP A 44 -5.36 -24.67 11.25
N LEU A 45 -4.36 -24.29 12.04
CA LEU A 45 -3.26 -23.41 11.63
C LEU A 45 -1.99 -24.18 11.24
N THR A 46 -2.02 -25.51 11.18
CA THR A 46 -0.82 -26.32 10.91
C THR A 46 -0.11 -25.88 9.62
N GLU A 47 -0.83 -25.77 8.50
CA GLU A 47 -0.24 -25.34 7.24
C GLU A 47 0.30 -23.90 7.30
N TRP A 48 -0.40 -23.00 7.99
CA TRP A 48 0.05 -21.62 8.17
C TRP A 48 1.34 -21.57 8.99
N ILE A 49 1.43 -22.34 10.08
CA ILE A 49 2.64 -22.45 10.92
C ILE A 49 3.81 -22.97 10.08
N ASP A 50 3.59 -24.01 9.26
CA ASP A 50 4.63 -24.58 8.40
C ASP A 50 5.15 -23.57 7.37
N GLN A 51 4.26 -22.79 6.75
CA GLN A 51 4.63 -21.72 5.82
C GLN A 51 5.48 -20.65 6.53
N ILE A 52 4.99 -20.15 7.67
CA ILE A 52 5.67 -19.12 8.45
C ILE A 52 7.03 -19.58 8.98
N ASN A 53 7.13 -20.79 9.52
CA ASN A 53 8.39 -21.36 10.00
C ASN A 53 9.41 -21.58 8.87
N ALA A 54 8.94 -21.88 7.65
CA ALA A 54 9.76 -21.97 6.45
C ALA A 54 10.18 -20.60 5.89
N GLY A 55 9.81 -19.48 6.53
CA GLY A 55 10.08 -18.14 6.04
C GLY A 55 9.27 -17.78 4.78
N LYS A 56 8.13 -18.47 4.57
CA LYS A 56 7.26 -18.29 3.40
C LYS A 56 5.95 -17.67 3.86
N GLY A 57 5.67 -16.44 3.42
CA GLY A 57 4.33 -15.85 3.53
C GLY A 57 3.40 -16.34 2.42
N ARG A 58 2.09 -16.08 2.51
CA ARG A 58 1.19 -16.31 1.37
C ARG A 58 1.51 -15.31 0.27
N PHE A 59 1.70 -14.04 0.62
CA PHE A 59 2.09 -13.03 -0.34
C PHE A 59 3.48 -13.35 -0.91
N GLN A 60 3.52 -13.58 -2.22
CA GLN A 60 4.74 -13.88 -2.95
C GLN A 60 5.18 -12.63 -3.71
N THR A 61 6.29 -12.04 -3.30
CA THR A 61 6.85 -10.88 -3.98
C THR A 61 7.36 -11.26 -5.38
N ARG A 62 7.29 -10.29 -6.29
CA ARG A 62 7.81 -10.35 -7.66
C ARG A 62 9.20 -9.73 -7.73
N GLY A 63 10.09 -10.33 -8.52
CA GLY A 63 11.43 -9.80 -8.74
C GLY A 63 11.43 -8.52 -9.60
N LEU A 64 12.54 -7.78 -9.58
CA LEU A 64 12.68 -6.54 -10.36
C LEU A 64 12.66 -6.83 -11.87
N GLU A 65 13.16 -7.98 -12.29
CA GLU A 65 13.13 -8.47 -13.67
C GLU A 65 11.71 -8.64 -14.24
N GLU A 66 10.71 -8.80 -13.37
CA GLU A 66 9.30 -8.88 -13.77
C GLU A 66 8.68 -7.49 -14.01
N ALA A 67 9.35 -6.40 -13.59
CA ALA A 67 8.85 -5.02 -13.71
C ALA A 67 8.96 -4.42 -15.11
N THR A 68 9.49 -5.16 -16.08
CA THR A 68 9.69 -4.72 -17.47
C THR A 68 8.46 -4.04 -18.06
N THR A 69 7.27 -4.64 -17.88
CA THR A 69 6.02 -4.08 -18.42
C THR A 69 5.64 -2.75 -17.76
N MET A 70 5.83 -2.63 -16.44
CA MET A 70 5.59 -1.40 -15.69
C MET A 70 6.57 -0.30 -16.13
N VAL A 71 7.86 -0.62 -16.21
CA VAL A 71 8.92 0.33 -16.58
C VAL A 71 8.75 0.79 -18.02
N ASP A 72 8.50 -0.11 -18.96
CA ASP A 72 8.31 0.22 -20.37
C ASP A 72 7.12 1.17 -20.57
N ARG A 73 6.05 1.01 -19.79
CA ARG A 73 4.88 1.90 -19.83
C ARG A 73 5.18 3.29 -19.29
N ILE A 74 6.03 3.42 -18.28
CA ILE A 74 6.46 4.74 -17.79
C ILE A 74 7.34 5.41 -18.84
N ALA A 75 8.36 4.68 -19.31
CA ALA A 75 9.34 5.17 -20.27
C ALA A 75 8.72 5.56 -21.62
N ASN A 76 7.67 4.84 -22.05
CA ASN A 76 6.92 5.08 -23.29
C ASN A 76 5.48 5.57 -23.02
N SER A 77 5.28 6.27 -21.90
CA SER A 77 3.96 6.80 -21.54
C SER A 77 3.48 7.88 -22.52
N VAL A 78 2.19 8.21 -22.45
CA VAL A 78 1.62 9.38 -23.16
C VAL A 78 2.37 10.68 -22.85
N PHE A 79 2.96 10.80 -21.66
CA PHE A 79 3.83 11.93 -21.31
C PHE A 79 5.14 11.89 -22.09
N SER A 80 5.77 10.71 -22.21
CA SER A 80 6.99 10.55 -23.00
C SER A 80 6.78 10.80 -24.49
N GLU A 81 5.61 10.43 -25.02
CA GLU A 81 5.19 10.76 -26.38
C GLU A 81 4.96 12.27 -26.55
N TYR A 82 4.28 12.91 -25.59
CA TYR A 82 4.06 14.36 -25.62
C TYR A 82 5.40 15.13 -25.66
N TRP A 83 6.35 14.75 -24.80
CA TRP A 83 7.66 15.38 -24.75
C TRP A 83 8.58 14.97 -25.89
N ALA A 84 8.21 13.98 -26.71
CA ALA A 84 8.99 13.63 -27.90
C ALA A 84 9.09 14.83 -28.85
N GLY A 85 10.33 15.26 -29.14
CA GLY A 85 10.61 16.46 -29.91
C GLY A 85 10.42 17.79 -29.16
N ARG A 86 9.98 17.76 -27.90
CA ARG A 86 9.80 18.94 -27.02
C ARG A 86 10.66 18.89 -25.74
N ARG A 87 11.52 17.87 -25.61
CA ARG A 87 12.34 17.68 -24.41
C ARG A 87 13.24 18.89 -24.17
N THR A 88 13.32 19.30 -22.91
CA THR A 88 14.27 20.30 -22.45
C THR A 88 15.42 19.56 -21.77
N PRO A 89 16.55 19.29 -22.45
CA PRO A 89 17.63 18.52 -21.84
C PRO A 89 18.23 19.27 -20.65
N ILE A 90 18.71 18.52 -19.66
CA ILE A 90 19.49 19.06 -18.55
C ILE A 90 20.78 19.69 -19.09
N THR A 91 21.12 20.88 -18.57
CA THR A 91 22.36 21.60 -18.92
C THR A 91 23.37 21.55 -17.76
N ALA A 92 24.64 21.82 -18.04
CA ALA A 92 25.65 21.97 -16.99
C ALA A 92 25.33 23.13 -16.01
N GLU A 93 24.60 24.14 -16.46
CA GLU A 93 24.11 25.22 -15.59
C GLU A 93 23.03 24.72 -14.63
N ASP A 94 22.15 23.82 -15.10
CA ASP A 94 21.16 23.16 -14.24
C ASP A 94 21.83 22.28 -13.18
N GLU A 95 22.86 21.52 -13.56
CA GLU A 95 23.67 20.71 -12.63
C GLU A 95 24.33 21.59 -11.56
N ALA A 96 25.03 22.65 -11.97
CA ALA A 96 25.66 23.59 -11.05
C ALA A 96 24.64 24.30 -10.14
N PHE A 97 23.43 24.59 -10.66
CA PHE A 97 22.35 25.15 -9.87
C PHE A 97 21.83 24.15 -8.84
N GLN A 98 21.63 22.88 -9.24
CA GLN A 98 21.21 21.81 -8.34
C GLN A 98 22.24 21.57 -7.23
N ASP A 99 23.53 21.53 -7.55
CA ASP A 99 24.59 21.33 -6.56
C ASP A 99 24.64 22.47 -5.53
N LYS A 100 24.42 23.71 -5.99
CA LYS A 100 24.45 24.89 -5.13
C LYS A 100 23.18 25.09 -4.32
N HIS A 101 22.00 24.80 -4.88
CA HIS A 101 20.71 25.17 -4.31
C HIS A 101 19.85 23.98 -3.87
N GLY A 102 20.25 22.76 -4.19
CA GLY A 102 19.52 21.52 -3.94
C GLY A 102 18.48 21.20 -5.03
N HIS A 103 18.10 19.92 -5.10
CA HIS A 103 17.18 19.42 -6.13
C HIS A 103 15.79 20.06 -6.06
N HIS A 104 15.27 20.37 -4.87
CA HIS A 104 13.91 20.92 -4.73
C HIS A 104 13.76 22.26 -5.44
N LYS A 105 14.73 23.17 -5.25
CA LYS A 105 14.73 24.48 -5.91
C LYS A 105 14.88 24.35 -7.42
N TRP A 106 15.70 23.39 -7.85
CA TRP A 106 15.85 23.07 -9.28
C TRP A 106 14.54 22.54 -9.88
N ALA A 107 13.92 21.53 -9.26
CA ALA A 107 12.68 20.91 -9.76
C ALA A 107 11.53 21.92 -9.83
N HIS A 108 11.41 22.81 -8.84
CA HIS A 108 10.36 23.83 -8.79
C HIS A 108 10.32 24.73 -10.03
N LYS A 109 11.48 25.09 -10.60
CA LYS A 109 11.58 25.85 -11.86
C LYS A 109 10.89 25.13 -13.02
N HIS A 110 10.95 23.81 -13.05
CA HIS A 110 10.45 23.00 -14.15
C HIS A 110 9.01 22.52 -13.95
N LEU A 111 8.53 22.41 -12.71
CA LEU A 111 7.14 22.08 -12.42
C LEU A 111 6.18 23.16 -12.96
N GLN A 112 6.60 24.44 -13.01
CA GLN A 112 5.81 25.50 -13.63
C GLN A 112 5.57 25.25 -15.12
N THR A 113 6.56 24.73 -15.86
CA THR A 113 6.39 24.36 -17.27
C THR A 113 5.31 23.29 -17.46
N MET A 114 5.22 22.33 -16.54
CA MET A 114 4.15 21.34 -16.55
C MET A 114 2.78 21.97 -16.27
N TYR A 115 2.71 22.93 -15.33
CA TYR A 115 1.49 23.68 -15.07
C TYR A 115 1.01 24.43 -16.32
N ASP A 116 1.90 25.22 -16.92
CA ASP A 116 1.59 26.05 -18.08
C ASP A 116 1.21 25.22 -19.32
N ALA A 117 1.77 24.02 -19.45
CA ALA A 117 1.42 23.07 -20.50
C ALA A 117 0.05 22.38 -20.30
N GLY A 118 -0.61 22.61 -19.15
CA GLY A 118 -1.87 21.97 -18.77
C GLY A 118 -1.70 20.57 -18.18
N HIS A 119 -0.46 20.12 -17.94
CA HIS A 119 -0.18 18.87 -17.21
C HIS A 119 -0.66 18.95 -15.77
N LEU A 120 -0.69 20.15 -15.21
CA LEU A 120 -1.25 20.47 -13.88
C LEU A 120 -2.44 21.40 -14.08
N SER A 121 -3.56 21.15 -13.39
CA SER A 121 -4.74 22.02 -13.47
C SER A 121 -5.18 22.42 -12.08
N GLY A 122 -5.29 23.72 -11.82
CA GLY A 122 -6.01 24.28 -10.67
C GLY A 122 -7.52 24.40 -10.87
N LEU A 123 -8.07 24.12 -12.05
CA LEU A 123 -9.50 24.25 -12.34
C LEU A 123 -9.99 23.22 -13.37
N GLY A 124 -10.97 22.39 -12.99
CA GLY A 124 -12.02 22.01 -13.95
C GLY A 124 -12.34 20.53 -14.23
N ASN A 125 -11.95 19.54 -13.41
CA ASN A 125 -12.66 18.23 -13.43
C ASN A 125 -12.41 17.39 -12.17
N SER A 126 -12.69 17.94 -10.98
CA SER A 126 -12.39 17.22 -9.73
C SER A 126 -13.20 15.92 -9.65
N PRO A 127 -12.59 14.79 -9.24
CA PRO A 127 -13.30 13.54 -8.97
C PRO A 127 -14.53 13.72 -8.08
N GLN A 128 -14.47 14.68 -7.13
CA GLN A 128 -15.60 15.01 -6.27
C GLN A 128 -16.83 15.48 -7.06
N ALA A 129 -16.65 16.33 -8.08
CA ALA A 129 -17.77 16.81 -8.89
C ALA A 129 -18.49 15.68 -9.65
N ARG A 130 -17.77 14.62 -10.04
CA ARG A 130 -18.36 13.41 -10.65
C ARG A 130 -19.13 12.60 -9.63
N LEU A 131 -18.58 12.42 -8.44
CA LEU A 131 -19.25 11.72 -7.34
C LEU A 131 -20.52 12.48 -6.90
N ASP A 132 -20.48 13.80 -6.76
CA ASP A 132 -21.63 14.63 -6.35
C ASP A 132 -22.85 14.46 -7.25
N ARG A 133 -22.68 14.06 -8.51
CA ARG A 133 -23.80 13.77 -9.45
C ARG A 133 -24.56 12.49 -9.13
N ILE A 134 -24.01 11.62 -8.30
CA ILE A 134 -24.63 10.37 -7.82
C ILE A 134 -25.25 10.57 -6.44
N LYS A 135 -24.80 11.57 -5.67
CA LYS A 135 -25.30 11.87 -4.32
C LYS A 135 -26.83 12.01 -4.32
N GLY A 136 -27.48 11.30 -3.39
CA GLY A 136 -28.93 11.28 -3.21
C GLY A 136 -29.70 10.41 -4.21
N LYS A 137 -29.04 9.75 -5.17
CA LYS A 137 -29.69 8.92 -6.20
C LYS A 137 -29.76 7.45 -5.79
N GLY A 138 -30.59 6.67 -6.50
CA GLY A 138 -30.76 5.23 -6.25
C GLY A 138 -29.44 4.45 -6.29
N LEU A 139 -28.52 4.83 -7.20
CA LEU A 139 -27.18 4.27 -7.30
C LEU A 139 -26.35 4.40 -6.00
N GLU A 140 -26.48 5.50 -5.25
CA GLU A 140 -25.76 5.67 -3.99
C GLU A 140 -26.15 4.57 -2.98
N LYS A 141 -27.44 4.19 -2.95
CA LYS A 141 -27.96 3.17 -2.03
C LYS A 141 -27.48 1.77 -2.39
N LEU A 142 -27.28 1.48 -3.68
CA LEU A 142 -26.78 0.18 -4.16
C LEU A 142 -25.32 -0.08 -3.77
N LEU A 143 -24.57 0.96 -3.39
CA LEU A 143 -23.17 0.87 -2.98
C LEU A 143 -22.99 0.53 -1.50
N ILE A 144 -24.07 0.54 -0.70
CA ILE A 144 -23.97 0.40 0.76
C ILE A 144 -24.11 -1.08 1.16
N HIS A 145 -22.98 -1.72 1.44
CA HIS A 145 -22.91 -3.07 1.98
C HIS A 145 -22.99 -3.08 3.53
N PRO A 146 -23.60 -4.11 4.17
CA PRO A 146 -23.65 -4.22 5.64
C PRO A 146 -22.27 -4.15 6.31
N GLU A 147 -21.24 -4.71 5.69
CA GLU A 147 -19.85 -4.64 6.19
C GLU A 147 -19.32 -3.20 6.26
N LEU A 148 -19.72 -2.32 5.33
CA LEU A 148 -19.33 -0.92 5.36
C LEU A 148 -20.03 -0.17 6.48
N LYS A 149 -21.32 -0.48 6.75
CA LYS A 149 -22.04 0.11 7.87
C LYS A 149 -21.34 -0.22 9.19
N MET A 150 -20.95 -1.48 9.37
CA MET A 150 -20.19 -1.91 10.55
C MET A 150 -18.80 -1.26 10.61
N ALA A 151 -18.12 -1.14 9.47
CA ALA A 151 -16.84 -0.41 9.38
C ALA A 151 -16.98 1.08 9.71
N ALA A 152 -18.16 1.69 9.52
CA ALA A 152 -18.46 3.05 9.93
C ALA A 152 -18.98 3.16 11.39
N GLY A 153 -19.24 2.04 12.06
CA GLY A 153 -19.72 1.97 13.45
C GLY A 153 -21.23 1.84 13.61
N PHE A 154 -21.96 1.51 12.54
CA PHE A 154 -23.41 1.30 12.55
C PHE A 154 -23.77 -0.19 12.54
N ALA A 155 -24.98 -0.52 12.99
CA ALA A 155 -25.52 -1.88 12.86
C ALA A 155 -25.67 -2.27 11.37
N PRO A 156 -25.47 -3.55 11.01
CA PRO A 156 -25.54 -4.00 9.61
C PRO A 156 -26.92 -3.81 8.97
N ASP A 157 -27.97 -3.87 9.78
CA ASP A 157 -29.37 -3.68 9.40
C ASP A 157 -29.87 -2.23 9.59
N ALA A 158 -29.01 -1.30 10.01
CA ALA A 158 -29.39 0.10 10.21
C ALA A 158 -29.96 0.73 8.92
N ASP A 159 -31.03 1.51 9.09
CA ASP A 159 -31.66 2.27 8.00
C ASP A 159 -30.69 3.32 7.43
N LEU A 160 -30.81 3.58 6.12
CA LEU A 160 -29.97 4.55 5.42
C LEU A 160 -30.39 6.00 5.74
N SER A 161 -29.98 6.51 6.90
CA SER A 161 -30.09 7.93 7.27
C SER A 161 -29.02 8.77 6.56
N GLU A 162 -29.21 10.09 6.49
CA GLU A 162 -28.20 11.00 5.94
C GLU A 162 -26.87 10.95 6.71
N GLU A 163 -26.94 10.82 8.05
CA GLU A 163 -25.74 10.66 8.90
C GLU A 163 -24.98 9.38 8.56
N LEU A 164 -25.69 8.26 8.39
CA LEU A 164 -25.07 7.00 8.00
C LEU A 164 -24.44 7.13 6.61
N LEU A 165 -25.16 7.72 5.65
CA LEU A 165 -24.64 7.94 4.29
C LEU A 165 -23.40 8.83 4.31
N ASP A 166 -23.38 9.91 5.08
CA ASP A 166 -22.20 10.77 5.25
C ASP A 166 -21.00 10.00 5.81
N ALA A 167 -21.23 9.02 6.68
CA ALA A 167 -20.18 8.21 7.28
C ALA A 167 -19.69 7.04 6.41
N VAL A 168 -20.55 6.48 5.55
CA VAL A 168 -20.26 5.21 4.85
C VAL A 168 -20.18 5.33 3.33
N SER A 169 -20.88 6.30 2.73
CA SER A 169 -21.05 6.36 1.29
C SER A 169 -19.73 6.65 0.59
N PRO A 170 -19.32 5.82 -0.40
CA PRO A 170 -18.13 6.11 -1.21
C PRO A 170 -18.29 7.38 -2.04
N VAL A 171 -19.52 7.73 -2.41
CA VAL A 171 -19.86 8.95 -3.15
C VAL A 171 -19.53 10.18 -2.32
N ARG A 172 -19.75 10.10 -1.00
CA ARG A 172 -19.44 11.15 -0.03
C ARG A 172 -18.03 11.04 0.54
N GLN A 173 -17.26 10.04 0.09
CA GLN A 173 -15.95 9.67 0.63
C GLN A 173 -15.97 9.37 2.13
N GLY A 174 -17.15 9.02 2.68
CA GLY A 174 -17.43 8.99 4.11
C GLY A 174 -16.47 8.12 4.91
N LEU A 175 -16.33 6.85 4.50
CA LEU A 175 -15.48 5.89 5.22
C LEU A 175 -14.01 6.35 5.21
N SER A 176 -13.49 6.80 4.07
CA SER A 176 -12.10 7.26 3.94
C SER A 176 -11.82 8.55 4.73
N ALA A 177 -12.77 9.49 4.78
CA ALA A 177 -12.62 10.76 5.50
C ALA A 177 -12.75 10.54 7.01
N SER A 178 -13.80 9.83 7.43
CA SER A 178 -14.06 9.49 8.83
C SER A 178 -12.90 8.74 9.47
N VAL A 179 -12.33 7.75 8.76
CA VAL A 179 -11.16 7.00 9.24
C VAL A 179 -9.93 7.90 9.40
N ARG A 180 -9.62 8.73 8.40
CA ARG A 180 -8.43 9.59 8.42
C ARG A 180 -8.50 10.67 9.51
N ASP A 181 -9.64 11.34 9.64
CA ASP A 181 -9.80 12.42 10.60
C ASP A 181 -9.74 11.93 12.05
N ARG A 182 -10.39 10.79 12.33
CA ARG A 182 -10.40 10.19 13.68
C ARG A 182 -9.02 9.74 14.12
N ASP A 183 -8.27 9.07 13.25
CA ASP A 183 -6.92 8.61 13.58
C ASP A 183 -5.96 9.79 13.77
N ARG A 184 -6.02 10.82 12.91
CA ARG A 184 -5.22 12.05 13.09
C ARG A 184 -5.45 12.67 14.45
N ILE A 185 -6.71 12.89 14.84
CA ILE A 185 -7.06 13.45 16.15
C ILE A 185 -6.54 12.55 17.29
N ARG A 186 -6.69 11.23 17.15
CA ARG A 186 -6.25 10.27 18.18
C ARG A 186 -4.72 10.30 18.36
N GLN A 187 -3.96 10.36 17.27
CA GLN A 187 -2.50 10.46 17.31
C GLN A 187 -2.04 11.81 17.86
N GLU A 188 -2.66 12.92 17.47
CA GLU A 188 -2.37 14.25 18.01
C GLU A 188 -2.62 14.31 19.53
N ILE A 189 -3.72 13.72 20.01
CA ILE A 189 -4.01 13.61 21.45
C ILE A 189 -2.96 12.74 22.16
N ALA A 190 -2.57 11.60 21.57
CA ALA A 190 -1.59 10.71 22.16
C ALA A 190 -0.21 11.37 22.27
N ALA A 191 0.25 11.97 21.18
CA ALA A 191 1.54 12.67 21.10
C ALA A 191 1.60 13.88 22.05
N SER A 192 0.54 14.69 22.13
CA SER A 192 0.51 15.86 23.03
C SER A 192 0.50 15.52 24.52
N ARG A 193 0.30 14.24 24.86
CA ARG A 193 0.16 13.77 26.24
C ARG A 193 1.18 12.69 26.63
N ASN A 194 2.21 12.46 25.81
CA ASN A 194 3.20 11.41 26.03
C ASN A 194 2.54 10.05 26.31
N MET A 195 1.57 9.68 25.47
CA MET A 195 0.79 8.46 25.61
C MET A 195 1.17 7.46 24.52
N TYR A 196 1.64 6.29 24.95
CA TYR A 196 1.78 5.13 24.08
C TYR A 196 0.43 4.42 23.92
N LEU A 197 -0.04 4.29 22.68
CA LEU A 197 -1.31 3.64 22.35
C LEU A 197 -1.12 2.11 22.20
N PRO A 198 -2.15 1.28 22.49
CA PRO A 198 -2.05 -0.17 22.29
C PRO A 198 -1.68 -0.56 20.85
N GLU A 199 -2.04 0.28 19.89
CA GLU A 199 -1.73 0.09 18.48
C GLU A 199 -0.27 0.45 18.12
N MET A 200 0.49 1.05 19.04
CA MET A 200 1.91 1.32 18.85
C MET A 200 2.77 0.10 19.19
N LEU A 201 2.27 -0.82 20.01
CA LEU A 201 2.91 -2.11 20.30
C LEU A 201 2.63 -3.06 19.12
N ASP A 202 3.64 -3.34 18.29
CA ASP A 202 3.51 -4.30 17.19
C ASP A 202 4.36 -5.56 17.39
N ASP A 203 3.87 -6.62 16.77
CA ASP A 203 4.14 -8.03 16.99
C ASP A 203 5.28 -8.49 16.05
N ALA A 204 6.51 -8.10 16.40
CA ALA A 204 7.73 -8.67 15.80
C ALA A 204 8.06 -10.06 16.37
N LEU A 205 7.21 -11.04 16.07
CA LEU A 205 7.17 -12.29 16.86
C LEU A 205 8.12 -13.38 16.36
N MET A 206 8.49 -13.37 15.08
CA MET A 206 9.22 -14.48 14.47
C MET A 206 10.67 -14.63 14.96
N GLY A 207 11.41 -13.53 15.07
CA GLY A 207 12.79 -13.55 15.58
C GLY A 207 12.82 -13.92 17.07
N LEU A 208 11.88 -13.37 17.83
CA LEU A 208 11.76 -13.63 19.26
C LEU A 208 11.31 -15.07 19.55
N ALA A 209 10.39 -15.64 18.75
CA ALA A 209 9.93 -17.02 18.89
C ALA A 209 11.07 -18.04 18.81
N ARG A 210 12.00 -17.85 17.86
CA ARG A 210 13.18 -18.71 17.70
C ARG A 210 14.16 -18.56 18.86
N GLU A 211 14.39 -17.34 19.34
CA GLU A 211 15.29 -17.04 20.46
C GLU A 211 14.84 -17.67 21.78
N VAL A 212 13.54 -17.62 22.04
CA VAL A 212 12.96 -18.14 23.26
C VAL A 212 12.50 -19.60 23.12
N LYS A 213 12.90 -20.27 22.03
CA LYS A 213 12.56 -21.68 21.80
C LYS A 213 13.07 -22.54 22.95
N GLY A 214 12.17 -23.32 23.54
CA GLY A 214 12.46 -24.17 24.70
C GLY A 214 12.41 -23.45 26.05
N LYS A 215 12.16 -22.14 26.10
CA LYS A 215 11.84 -21.40 27.33
C LYS A 215 10.37 -21.60 27.71
N THR A 216 10.08 -21.48 29.00
CA THR A 216 8.71 -21.50 29.54
C THR A 216 7.97 -20.21 29.20
N SER A 217 6.64 -20.23 29.16
CA SER A 217 5.82 -19.05 28.84
C SER A 217 6.09 -17.85 29.76
N GLU A 218 6.41 -18.10 31.03
CA GLU A 218 6.77 -17.04 31.99
C GLU A 218 8.13 -16.41 31.65
N GLU A 219 9.14 -17.22 31.29
CA GLU A 219 10.43 -16.70 30.84
C GLU A 219 10.29 -15.89 29.55
N VAL A 220 9.50 -16.39 28.59
CA VAL A 220 9.18 -15.64 27.36
C VAL A 220 8.52 -14.31 27.71
N TYR A 221 7.53 -14.33 28.59
CA TYR A 221 6.81 -13.14 29.02
C TYR A 221 7.75 -12.08 29.61
N GLN A 222 8.65 -12.46 30.51
CA GLN A 222 9.60 -11.52 31.11
C GLN A 222 10.59 -10.95 30.09
N ILE A 223 11.12 -11.77 29.17
CA ILE A 223 12.03 -11.31 28.09
C ILE A 223 11.33 -10.27 27.20
N VAL A 224 10.12 -10.58 26.74
CA VAL A 224 9.33 -9.68 25.90
C VAL A 224 9.05 -8.38 26.66
N ARG A 225 8.63 -8.51 27.91
CA ARG A 225 8.32 -7.38 28.78
C ARG A 225 9.53 -6.48 29.01
N GLU A 226 10.70 -7.04 29.29
CA GLU A 226 11.94 -6.25 29.45
C GLU A 226 12.28 -5.44 28.20
N SER A 227 12.16 -6.06 27.01
CA SER A 227 12.37 -5.39 25.72
C SER A 227 11.40 -4.23 25.51
N VAL A 228 10.09 -4.46 25.74
CA VAL A 228 9.04 -3.44 25.61
C VAL A 228 9.30 -2.28 26.58
N TYR A 229 9.61 -2.57 27.83
CA TYR A 229 9.82 -1.52 28.84
C TYR A 229 11.11 -0.76 28.58
N THR A 230 12.18 -1.39 28.10
CA THR A 230 13.43 -0.70 27.74
C THR A 230 13.18 0.31 26.62
N ALA A 231 12.51 -0.12 25.56
CA ALA A 231 12.11 0.73 24.43
C ALA A 231 11.26 1.92 24.88
N VAL A 232 10.11 1.65 25.51
CA VAL A 232 9.15 2.67 25.91
C VAL A 232 9.75 3.61 26.95
N PHE A 233 10.47 3.09 27.94
CA PHE A 233 11.07 3.94 28.97
C PHE A 233 12.12 4.88 28.40
N ALA A 234 13.02 4.39 27.54
CA ALA A 234 14.02 5.24 26.89
C ALA A 234 13.36 6.32 26.02
N HIS A 235 12.31 5.97 25.28
CA HIS A 235 11.52 6.88 24.46
C HIS A 235 10.87 8.01 25.29
N GLU A 236 10.16 7.66 26.36
CA GLU A 236 9.46 8.63 27.19
C GLU A 236 10.42 9.50 28.04
N VAL A 237 11.57 8.96 28.44
CA VAL A 237 12.65 9.75 29.02
C VAL A 237 13.22 10.73 27.98
N GLY A 238 13.36 10.31 26.71
CA GLY A 238 13.73 11.18 25.61
C GLY A 238 12.78 12.38 25.46
N HIS A 239 11.46 12.14 25.50
CA HIS A 239 10.46 13.22 25.55
C HIS A 239 10.63 14.13 26.77
N SER A 240 10.90 13.55 27.94
CA SER A 240 11.16 14.32 29.17
C SER A 240 12.41 15.20 29.05
N LEU A 241 13.40 14.79 28.24
CA LEU A 241 14.59 15.58 27.92
C LEU A 241 14.41 16.54 26.74
N GLY A 242 13.19 16.64 26.18
CA GLY A 242 12.86 17.58 25.11
C GLY A 242 13.04 17.04 23.70
N LEU A 243 13.28 15.73 23.53
CA LEU A 243 13.27 15.10 22.20
C LEU A 243 11.84 14.94 21.69
N MET A 244 11.62 15.26 20.42
CA MET A 244 10.40 14.90 19.70
C MET A 244 10.57 13.53 19.04
N HIS A 245 9.46 12.95 18.55
CA HIS A 245 9.56 11.77 17.70
C HIS A 245 10.45 12.04 16.47
N ASN A 246 11.30 11.07 16.14
CA ASN A 246 12.11 11.05 14.93
C ASN A 246 11.76 9.82 14.08
N PHE A 247 10.88 9.96 13.10
CA PHE A 247 10.45 8.89 12.18
C PHE A 247 11.41 8.61 11.02
N GLY A 248 12.61 9.18 11.05
CA GLY A 248 13.65 8.97 10.04
C GLY A 248 14.72 7.95 10.46
N GLY A 249 14.48 7.20 11.54
CA GLY A 249 15.46 6.29 12.14
C GLY A 249 15.79 5.10 11.24
N SER A 250 14.83 4.59 10.47
CA SER A 250 15.00 3.55 9.43
C SER A 250 15.65 4.07 8.14
N ASP A 251 15.56 5.37 7.88
CA ASP A 251 16.18 6.00 6.71
C ASP A 251 17.68 6.24 6.93
N ASP A 252 18.12 6.28 8.19
CA ASP A 252 19.46 6.73 8.58
C ASP A 252 20.50 5.61 8.66
N ALA A 253 20.60 4.81 7.58
CA ALA A 253 21.45 3.61 7.52
C ALA A 253 22.93 3.85 7.89
N VAL A 254 23.44 5.06 7.66
CA VAL A 254 24.81 5.47 7.99
C VAL A 254 25.05 5.63 9.50
N ASN A 255 23.98 5.77 10.29
CA ASN A 255 23.99 5.93 11.75
C ASN A 255 23.33 4.78 12.50
N TYR A 256 23.11 3.64 11.84
CA TYR A 256 22.70 2.40 12.50
C TYR A 256 23.70 1.95 13.56
N PHE A 257 23.24 1.06 14.45
CA PHE A 257 24.10 0.38 15.40
C PHE A 257 25.20 -0.41 14.68
N ASP A 258 26.39 -0.44 15.25
CA ASP A 258 27.57 -1.09 14.66
C ASP A 258 27.33 -2.56 14.29
N GLY A 259 26.49 -3.27 15.06
CA GLY A 259 26.13 -4.66 14.81
C GLY A 259 25.55 -4.89 13.42
N TYR A 260 24.85 -3.91 12.86
CA TYR A 260 24.29 -3.99 11.51
C TYR A 260 25.39 -4.17 10.47
N TRP A 261 26.36 -3.26 10.45
CA TRP A 261 27.44 -3.27 9.46
C TRP A 261 28.46 -4.38 9.73
N LYS A 262 28.71 -4.76 10.99
CA LYS A 262 29.54 -5.91 11.34
C LYS A 262 28.96 -7.24 10.84
N LEU A 263 27.63 -7.35 10.78
CA LEU A 263 26.95 -8.53 10.22
C LEU A 263 26.88 -8.46 8.70
N ARG A 264 26.60 -7.27 8.15
CA ARG A 264 26.43 -7.04 6.72
C ARG A 264 27.73 -7.15 5.93
N ASP A 265 28.88 -6.84 6.55
CA ASP A 265 30.17 -6.94 5.88
C ASP A 265 30.64 -8.40 5.78
N ASP A 266 30.27 -9.04 4.68
CA ASP A 266 30.77 -10.35 4.26
C ASP A 266 31.83 -10.27 3.14
N GLY A 267 32.30 -9.05 2.85
CA GLY A 267 33.21 -8.74 1.75
C GLY A 267 32.52 -8.34 0.44
N LYS A 268 31.18 -8.36 0.36
CA LYS A 268 30.43 -7.97 -0.86
C LYS A 268 29.14 -7.21 -0.55
N VAL A 269 29.26 -6.04 0.09
CA VAL A 269 28.10 -5.21 0.44
C VAL A 269 27.44 -4.57 -0.78
N GLY A 270 26.15 -4.85 -0.98
CA GLY A 270 25.35 -4.25 -2.06
C GLY A 270 23.88 -4.01 -1.69
N PRO A 271 23.09 -3.43 -2.61
CA PRO A 271 21.63 -3.36 -2.48
C PRO A 271 21.04 -4.77 -2.31
N ARG A 272 19.99 -4.93 -1.51
CA ARG A 272 19.41 -6.26 -1.23
C ARG A 272 18.86 -7.00 -2.45
N LEU A 273 18.56 -6.28 -3.52
CA LEU A 273 18.22 -6.87 -4.81
C LEU A 273 19.37 -7.67 -5.45
N ASN A 274 20.61 -7.25 -5.20
CA ASN A 274 21.84 -7.88 -5.74
C ASN A 274 22.65 -8.64 -4.68
N ASP A 275 22.38 -8.35 -3.42
CA ASP A 275 23.03 -8.88 -2.22
C ASP A 275 21.96 -9.32 -1.20
N PRO A 276 21.22 -10.42 -1.49
CA PRO A 276 20.14 -10.88 -0.62
C PRO A 276 20.66 -11.21 0.78
N ILE A 277 19.78 -11.06 1.78
CA ILE A 277 20.14 -11.37 3.16
C ILE A 277 20.61 -12.83 3.31
N SER A 278 21.75 -13.01 3.96
CA SER A 278 22.35 -14.33 4.24
C SER A 278 21.78 -14.97 5.51
N ASP A 279 21.90 -16.30 5.64
CA ASP A 279 21.52 -17.02 6.85
C ASP A 279 22.27 -16.48 8.09
N LYS A 280 23.54 -16.08 7.94
CA LYS A 280 24.34 -15.46 9.00
C LYS A 280 23.74 -14.13 9.47
N GLU A 281 23.26 -13.30 8.56
CA GLU A 281 22.61 -12.03 8.90
C GLU A 281 21.22 -12.24 9.52
N ILE A 282 20.48 -13.25 9.05
CA ILE A 282 19.20 -13.67 9.65
C ILE A 282 19.42 -14.14 11.09
N ASP A 283 20.35 -15.07 11.30
CA ASP A 283 20.70 -15.63 12.60
C ASP A 283 21.29 -14.57 13.53
N GLY A 284 22.08 -13.64 12.96
CA GLY A 284 22.62 -12.46 13.65
C GLY A 284 21.58 -11.37 13.93
N LYS A 285 20.33 -11.53 13.46
CA LYS A 285 19.22 -10.59 13.65
C LYS A 285 19.55 -9.19 13.14
N ILE A 286 20.14 -9.09 11.96
CA ILE A 286 20.67 -7.83 11.41
C ILE A 286 19.72 -6.63 11.56
N TYR A 287 18.41 -6.82 11.34
CA TYR A 287 17.44 -5.74 11.43
C TYR A 287 17.18 -5.21 12.84
N ASN A 288 17.56 -5.93 13.91
CA ASN A 288 17.52 -5.38 15.27
C ASN A 288 18.46 -4.17 15.41
N TYR A 289 19.53 -4.13 14.61
CA TYR A 289 20.51 -3.04 14.59
C TYR A 289 20.18 -1.94 13.58
N ALA A 290 19.08 -2.06 12.83
CA ALA A 290 18.79 -1.26 11.64
C ALA A 290 17.97 0.01 11.94
N TYR A 291 18.28 0.70 13.03
CA TYR A 291 17.64 1.95 13.45
C TYR A 291 18.69 2.90 14.05
N SER A 292 18.49 4.21 13.91
CA SER A 292 19.40 5.22 14.48
C SER A 292 18.86 5.93 15.73
N SER A 293 17.57 5.79 16.04
CA SER A 293 16.85 6.60 17.03
C SER A 293 15.79 5.78 17.78
N VAL A 294 15.80 5.83 19.12
CA VAL A 294 14.74 5.28 19.98
C VAL A 294 13.50 6.18 20.00
N MET A 295 13.64 7.44 19.57
CA MET A 295 12.50 8.36 19.40
C MET A 295 11.69 8.07 18.14
N ASP A 296 12.08 7.07 17.37
CA ASP A 296 11.27 6.57 16.26
C ASP A 296 10.24 5.56 16.80
N TYR A 297 9.22 5.25 16.00
CA TYR A 297 8.32 4.15 16.23
C TYR A 297 8.79 2.96 15.40
N ALA A 298 9.89 2.29 15.79
CA ALA A 298 10.27 1.09 15.08
C ALA A 298 9.12 0.08 15.16
N GLY A 299 8.78 -0.53 14.04
CA GLY A 299 7.62 -1.44 13.97
C GLY A 299 7.80 -2.73 14.78
N ARG A 300 8.82 -2.82 15.64
CA ARG A 300 9.25 -4.04 16.31
C ARG A 300 9.80 -3.76 17.71
N LEU A 301 9.23 -4.45 18.69
CA LEU A 301 9.68 -4.42 20.10
C LEU A 301 11.15 -4.86 20.29
N THR A 302 11.69 -5.65 19.36
CA THR A 302 13.09 -6.11 19.39
C THR A 302 14.09 -5.10 18.81
N ILE A 303 13.62 -4.17 17.96
CA ILE A 303 14.47 -3.12 17.38
C ILE A 303 14.64 -1.99 18.40
N ASP A 304 13.52 -1.46 18.92
CA ASP A 304 13.56 -0.43 19.96
C ASP A 304 14.17 -0.94 21.27
N GLY A 305 14.14 -2.26 21.49
CA GLY A 305 14.70 -2.92 22.67
C GLY A 305 16.22 -2.78 22.82
N LEU A 306 16.96 -2.35 21.78
CA LEU A 306 18.39 -2.02 21.90
C LEU A 306 18.63 -0.69 22.64
N GLY A 307 17.59 0.15 22.80
CA GLY A 307 17.66 1.42 23.51
C GLY A 307 18.19 2.56 22.65
N VAL A 308 18.98 3.44 23.27
CA VAL A 308 19.42 4.75 22.73
C VAL A 308 20.33 4.58 21.51
N GLY A 309 19.95 5.17 20.38
CA GLY A 309 20.71 5.15 19.13
C GLY A 309 21.67 6.33 18.97
N LYS A 310 22.43 6.33 17.87
CA LYS A 310 23.44 7.38 17.58
C LYS A 310 22.79 8.75 17.34
N TYR A 311 21.58 8.78 16.77
CA TYR A 311 20.83 10.03 16.58
C TYR A 311 20.47 10.65 17.93
N ASP A 312 19.91 9.85 18.85
CA ASP A 312 19.46 10.33 20.17
C ASP A 312 20.62 10.93 20.95
N ARG A 313 21.78 10.24 20.96
CA ARG A 313 23.01 10.73 21.59
C ARG A 313 23.45 12.06 20.99
N ALA A 314 23.46 12.18 19.65
CA ALA A 314 23.83 13.42 18.98
C ALA A 314 22.84 14.57 19.27
N ALA A 315 21.54 14.28 19.32
CA ALA A 315 20.51 15.27 19.64
C ALA A 315 20.65 15.82 21.07
N ILE A 316 20.90 14.96 22.05
CA ILE A 316 21.16 15.37 23.44
C ILE A 316 22.46 16.18 23.55
N LEU A 317 23.54 15.74 22.90
CA LEU A 317 24.82 16.47 22.91
C LEU A 317 24.69 17.87 22.29
N TYR A 318 23.91 17.98 21.21
CA TYR A 318 23.61 19.27 20.60
C TYR A 318 22.76 20.15 21.54
N GLY A 319 21.63 19.62 22.04
CA GLY A 319 20.68 20.38 22.84
C GLY A 319 21.20 20.82 24.21
N TYR A 320 21.99 19.97 24.88
CA TYR A 320 22.43 20.22 26.27
C TYR A 320 23.90 20.62 26.41
N SER A 321 24.74 20.38 25.39
CA SER A 321 26.18 20.69 25.44
C SER A 321 26.66 21.56 24.29
N ASN A 322 25.78 21.95 23.36
CA ASN A 322 26.13 22.70 22.14
C ASN A 322 27.28 22.04 21.35
N LYS A 323 27.33 20.71 21.34
CA LYS A 323 28.33 19.91 20.63
C LYS A 323 27.71 19.19 19.44
N VAL A 324 28.49 19.03 18.38
CA VAL A 324 28.11 18.27 17.17
C VAL A 324 29.18 17.25 16.83
N GLU A 325 28.76 16.13 16.23
CA GLU A 325 29.69 15.11 15.76
C GLU A 325 30.22 15.41 14.37
N VAL A 326 31.53 15.25 14.20
CA VAL A 326 32.23 15.31 12.91
C VAL A 326 33.06 14.05 12.71
N TYR A 327 33.28 13.68 11.45
CA TYR A 327 34.20 12.59 11.09
C TYR A 327 35.65 13.05 11.23
N LYS A 328 36.48 12.25 11.91
CA LYS A 328 37.94 12.44 11.94
C LYS A 328 38.55 12.20 10.57
N ASP A 329 38.06 11.18 9.87
CA ASP A 329 38.37 10.89 8.47
C ASP A 329 37.05 10.71 7.69
N PRO A 330 36.66 11.67 6.83
CA PRO A 330 35.41 11.60 6.06
C PRO A 330 35.48 10.64 4.87
N GLY A 331 36.62 10.00 4.63
CA GLY A 331 36.88 9.18 3.44
C GLY A 331 36.89 10.01 2.15
N SER A 332 36.67 9.34 1.01
CA SER A 332 36.66 9.95 -0.32
C SER A 332 35.34 10.58 -0.74
N VAL A 333 34.36 10.72 0.17
CA VAL A 333 32.95 11.05 -0.17
C VAL A 333 32.37 12.32 0.49
N PRO A 334 33.16 13.38 0.71
CA PRO A 334 32.72 14.57 1.46
C PRO A 334 31.41 15.20 0.94
N GLN A 335 31.24 15.25 -0.38
CA GLN A 335 30.04 15.81 -1.00
C GLN A 335 28.80 14.93 -0.80
N ARG A 336 28.95 13.60 -0.71
CA ARG A 336 27.84 12.69 -0.44
C ARG A 336 27.29 12.84 0.98
N TRP A 337 28.12 13.19 1.96
CA TRP A 337 27.63 13.47 3.31
C TRP A 337 26.68 14.66 3.33
N LYS A 338 27.02 15.70 2.56
CA LYS A 338 26.14 16.86 2.39
C LYS A 338 24.85 16.47 1.66
N GLN A 339 24.95 15.72 0.56
CA GLN A 339 23.79 15.27 -0.21
C GLN A 339 22.87 14.34 0.61
N TRP A 340 23.44 13.43 1.41
CA TRP A 340 22.69 12.56 2.33
C TRP A 340 21.89 13.37 3.35
N PHE A 341 22.52 14.41 3.92
CA PHE A 341 21.84 15.30 4.85
C PHE A 341 20.72 16.11 4.17
N ASP A 342 21.02 16.75 3.04
CA ASP A 342 20.07 17.61 2.32
C ASP A 342 18.90 16.80 1.73
N GLY A 343 19.21 15.62 1.20
CA GLY A 343 18.28 14.67 0.60
C GLY A 343 17.59 13.76 1.60
N ARG A 344 17.97 13.81 2.88
CA ARG A 344 17.39 13.02 3.98
C ARG A 344 17.42 11.52 3.70
N SER A 345 18.63 10.98 3.53
CA SER A 345 18.95 9.61 3.10
C SER A 345 18.75 9.27 1.63
N GLU A 346 18.03 10.09 0.85
CA GLU A 346 17.92 9.90 -0.60
C GLU A 346 18.86 10.84 -1.37
N ILE A 347 19.87 10.29 -2.02
CA ILE A 347 20.75 11.06 -2.92
C ILE A 347 20.21 10.93 -4.34
N LEU A 348 19.35 11.88 -4.74
CA LEU A 348 18.76 11.96 -6.09
C LEU A 348 19.34 13.15 -6.88
N GLN A 349 19.94 12.86 -8.03
CA GLN A 349 20.59 13.85 -8.90
C GLN A 349 20.15 13.72 -10.36
N PHE A 350 20.11 14.85 -11.08
CA PHE A 350 19.69 14.91 -12.48
C PHE A 350 20.83 15.48 -13.33
N PHE A 351 21.46 14.63 -14.14
CA PHE A 351 22.60 15.02 -14.96
C PHE A 351 22.26 15.01 -16.46
N VAL A 352 23.15 15.60 -17.26
CA VAL A 352 23.17 15.54 -18.73
C VAL A 352 23.17 14.08 -19.21
N LEU A 353 23.91 13.20 -18.52
CA LEU A 353 24.03 11.79 -18.90
C LEU A 353 22.88 10.90 -18.38
N GLY A 354 22.04 11.43 -17.49
CA GLY A 354 20.91 10.71 -16.93
C GLY A 354 20.63 11.05 -15.46
N PRO A 355 19.44 10.72 -14.95
CA PRO A 355 19.17 10.75 -13.52
C PRO A 355 19.97 9.67 -12.79
N GLN A 356 20.35 9.95 -11.54
CA GLN A 356 21.06 9.01 -10.66
C GLN A 356 20.44 9.05 -9.26
N ALA A 357 20.22 7.87 -8.67
CA ALA A 357 19.83 7.70 -7.29
C ALA A 357 20.87 6.81 -6.60
N VAL A 358 21.71 7.38 -5.73
CA VAL A 358 22.84 6.65 -5.15
C VAL A 358 22.37 5.83 -3.95
N HIS A 359 22.54 4.52 -4.04
CA HIS A 359 22.22 3.60 -2.95
C HIS A 359 23.13 3.80 -1.72
N TYR A 360 22.59 3.63 -0.51
CA TYR A 360 23.34 3.84 0.75
C TYR A 360 24.55 2.90 0.88
N THR A 361 24.52 1.69 0.30
CA THR A 361 25.67 0.78 0.28
C THR A 361 26.85 1.31 -0.52
N THR A 362 26.62 2.21 -1.48
CA THR A 362 27.71 2.84 -2.25
C THR A 362 28.57 3.73 -1.36
N ILE A 363 27.97 4.37 -0.34
CA ILE A 363 28.70 5.12 0.68
C ILE A 363 29.59 4.15 1.49
N TYR A 364 29.03 3.02 1.95
CA TYR A 364 29.82 2.00 2.65
C TYR A 364 30.99 1.50 1.81
N ASN A 365 30.78 1.19 0.54
CA ASN A 365 31.83 0.66 -0.34
C ASN A 365 32.98 1.64 -0.56
N GLU A 366 32.73 2.95 -0.44
CA GLU A 366 33.75 3.99 -0.63
C GLU A 366 34.48 4.35 0.67
N THR A 367 33.84 4.19 1.83
CA THR A 367 34.42 4.59 3.13
C THR A 367 34.78 3.43 4.05
N GLY A 368 34.22 2.25 3.80
CA GLY A 368 34.31 1.08 4.65
C GLY A 368 33.79 1.34 6.08
N PRO A 369 34.39 0.68 7.10
CA PRO A 369 33.97 0.81 8.50
C PRO A 369 34.02 2.23 9.06
N LYS A 370 34.80 3.14 8.45
CA LYS A 370 34.93 4.54 8.88
C LYS A 370 33.58 5.29 8.88
N MET A 371 32.61 4.86 8.08
CA MET A 371 31.27 5.45 8.04
C MET A 371 30.54 5.41 9.39
N TYR A 372 30.56 4.26 10.06
CA TYR A 372 29.66 4.02 11.18
C TYR A 372 30.37 3.95 12.53
N LEU A 373 31.67 3.65 12.57
CA LEU A 373 32.40 3.46 13.83
C LEU A 373 32.47 4.73 14.68
N ASP A 374 32.14 4.61 15.97
CA ASP A 374 32.21 5.71 16.95
C ASP A 374 33.63 6.26 17.09
N ASP A 375 34.67 5.43 16.93
CA ASP A 375 36.06 5.86 17.00
C ASP A 375 36.47 6.82 15.87
N ASN A 376 35.71 6.86 14.76
CA ASN A 376 35.92 7.85 13.70
C ASN A 376 35.11 9.15 13.92
N ARG A 377 34.37 9.26 15.03
CA ARG A 377 33.57 10.44 15.37
C ARG A 377 34.25 11.24 16.47
N MET A 378 34.18 12.56 16.39
CA MET A 378 34.64 13.45 17.46
C MET A 378 33.67 14.62 17.64
N LEU A 379 33.66 15.19 18.84
CA LEU A 379 32.81 16.32 19.19
C LEU A 379 33.54 17.64 18.95
N VAL A 380 32.83 18.58 18.33
CA VAL A 380 33.25 19.97 18.16
C VAL A 380 32.14 20.90 18.63
N ASP A 381 32.48 22.14 18.96
CA ASP A 381 31.48 23.16 19.29
C ASP A 381 30.59 23.46 18.08
N ALA A 382 29.27 23.50 18.25
CA ALA A 382 28.35 23.78 17.15
C ALA A 382 28.61 25.14 16.49
N GLY A 383 29.19 26.08 17.23
CA GLY A 383 29.58 27.40 16.72
C GLY A 383 30.75 27.38 15.73
N THR A 384 31.46 26.26 15.56
CA THR A 384 32.53 26.10 14.56
C THR A 384 32.02 25.62 13.21
N LEU A 385 30.71 25.33 13.10
CA LEU A 385 30.10 24.90 11.86
C LEU A 385 30.10 26.00 10.80
N SER A 386 30.26 25.58 9.54
CA SER A 386 30.07 26.42 8.36
C SER A 386 28.62 26.91 8.26
N THR A 387 28.38 27.95 7.45
CA THR A 387 27.04 28.53 7.24
C THR A 387 26.01 27.52 6.71
N ASP A 388 26.46 26.55 5.90
CA ASP A 388 25.62 25.47 5.37
C ASP A 388 25.55 24.24 6.31
N LEU A 389 26.16 24.34 7.50
CA LEU A 389 26.20 23.33 8.55
C LEU A 389 26.85 22.00 8.14
N SER A 390 27.56 21.95 7.01
CA SER A 390 28.13 20.71 6.48
C SER A 390 29.52 20.38 7.03
N GLN A 391 30.26 21.41 7.48
CA GLN A 391 31.66 21.29 7.90
C GLN A 391 31.91 22.04 9.20
N ALA A 392 32.97 21.67 9.93
CA ALA A 392 33.47 22.39 11.10
C ALA A 392 34.94 22.74 10.91
N SER A 393 35.35 23.95 11.31
CA SER A 393 36.76 24.34 11.35
C SER A 393 37.30 24.34 12.78
N VAL A 394 38.29 23.49 13.04
CA VAL A 394 38.95 23.36 14.36
C VAL A 394 40.45 23.38 14.13
N ASP A 395 41.15 24.29 14.81
CA ASP A 395 42.62 24.46 14.74
C ASP A 395 43.18 24.53 13.29
N GLY A 396 42.44 25.18 12.40
CA GLY A 396 42.82 25.32 10.97
C GLY A 396 42.60 24.06 10.12
N GLN A 397 42.08 22.98 10.70
CA GLN A 397 41.64 21.79 9.97
C GLN A 397 40.13 21.84 9.73
N THR A 398 39.69 21.23 8.62
CA THR A 398 38.27 21.14 8.25
C THR A 398 37.80 19.70 8.44
N TYR A 399 36.72 19.53 9.18
CA TYR A 399 36.06 18.25 9.41
C TYR A 399 34.65 18.29 8.83
N TYR A 400 34.12 17.13 8.44
CA TYR A 400 32.77 17.01 7.90
C TYR A 400 31.81 16.58 9.00
N ARG A 401 30.68 17.26 9.11
CA ARG A 401 29.63 16.91 10.06
C ARG A 401 29.07 15.53 9.73
N VAL A 402 28.88 14.71 10.75
CA VAL A 402 28.12 13.46 10.63
C VAL A 402 26.68 13.82 10.24
N PRO A 403 26.16 13.30 9.12
CA PRO A 403 24.81 13.65 8.70
C PRO A 403 23.80 12.75 9.40
N TYR A 404 22.88 13.35 10.15
CA TYR A 404 21.79 12.66 10.84
C TYR A 404 20.46 12.96 10.16
N VAL A 405 19.62 11.93 9.96
CA VAL A 405 18.28 12.10 9.40
C VAL A 405 17.28 12.39 10.52
N TYR A 406 16.48 13.45 10.34
CA TYR A 406 15.42 13.81 11.28
C TYR A 406 14.10 14.05 10.56
N CYS A 407 13.03 13.44 11.05
CA CYS A 407 11.68 13.69 10.59
C CYS A 407 10.62 13.51 11.68
N THR A 408 9.55 14.29 11.67
CA THR A 408 8.51 14.24 12.73
C THR A 408 7.11 14.51 12.17
N HIS A 409 6.09 14.53 13.01
CA HIS A 409 4.63 14.54 12.72
C HIS A 409 4.16 15.41 11.55
N GLY A 410 4.77 16.57 11.31
CA GLY A 410 4.40 17.43 10.18
C GLY A 410 4.73 16.84 8.80
N ARG A 411 5.43 15.70 8.76
CA ARG A 411 5.91 15.03 7.54
C ARG A 411 5.78 13.50 7.57
N SER A 412 5.21 12.94 8.63
CA SER A 412 5.09 11.48 8.81
C SER A 412 4.14 10.87 7.79
N ASP A 413 4.49 9.70 7.26
CA ASP A 413 3.67 8.97 6.28
C ASP A 413 3.27 9.85 5.08
N LEU A 414 4.20 10.61 4.48
CA LEU A 414 3.94 11.39 3.27
C LEU A 414 4.60 10.83 2.01
N SER A 415 5.47 9.83 2.16
CA SER A 415 6.27 9.20 1.11
C SER A 415 6.71 7.80 1.54
N ASP A 416 7.70 7.23 0.85
CA ASP A 416 8.43 6.00 1.20
C ASP A 416 9.49 6.18 2.29
N SER A 417 9.54 7.35 2.91
CA SER A 417 10.47 7.80 3.95
C SER A 417 9.72 8.52 5.07
N CYS A 418 10.36 8.76 6.21
CA CYS A 418 9.71 9.35 7.38
C CYS A 418 8.46 8.56 7.83
N LEU A 419 8.61 7.24 7.88
CA LEU A 419 7.52 6.33 8.15
C LEU A 419 7.49 5.98 9.62
N THR A 420 6.30 5.68 10.12
CA THR A 420 6.18 5.04 11.43
C THR A 420 6.04 3.54 11.24
N ARG A 421 6.61 2.73 12.12
CA ARG A 421 6.45 1.26 12.09
C ARG A 421 6.93 0.64 10.79
N ASP A 422 8.11 1.04 10.37
CA ASP A 422 8.83 0.48 9.24
C ASP A 422 10.21 0.02 9.69
N PHE A 423 10.88 -0.77 8.86
CA PHE A 423 12.27 -1.15 9.07
C PHE A 423 12.85 -1.62 7.74
N GLY A 424 14.15 -1.40 7.56
CA GLY A 424 14.82 -1.53 6.26
C GLY A 424 15.47 -0.20 5.86
N ALA A 425 16.66 -0.27 5.29
CA ALA A 425 17.48 0.90 4.96
C ALA A 425 17.09 1.57 3.63
N ASP A 426 16.32 0.88 2.79
CA ASP A 426 15.80 1.40 1.53
C ASP A 426 14.31 1.03 1.33
N SER A 427 13.69 1.62 0.30
CA SER A 427 12.28 1.42 -0.04
C SER A 427 11.95 -0.04 -0.40
N MET A 428 12.88 -0.79 -0.98
CA MET A 428 12.68 -2.22 -1.27
C MET A 428 12.56 -3.02 0.02
N GLU A 429 13.55 -2.90 0.91
CA GLU A 429 13.58 -3.57 2.20
C GLU A 429 12.32 -3.22 3.01
N ARG A 430 12.00 -1.93 3.12
CA ARG A 430 10.82 -1.47 3.86
C ARG A 430 9.51 -2.03 3.29
N MET A 431 9.32 -2.04 1.96
CA MET A 431 8.08 -2.56 1.36
C MET A 431 7.99 -4.07 1.54
N GLN A 432 9.10 -4.78 1.33
CA GLN A 432 9.14 -6.24 1.47
C GLN A 432 8.65 -6.65 2.85
N HIS A 433 9.24 -6.01 3.86
CA HIS A 433 8.91 -6.22 5.25
C HIS A 433 7.48 -5.87 5.58
N PHE A 434 7.04 -4.70 5.12
CA PHE A 434 5.68 -4.22 5.30
C PHE A 434 4.66 -5.22 4.72
N LEU A 435 4.80 -5.63 3.46
CA LEU A 435 3.87 -6.57 2.80
C LEU A 435 3.87 -7.95 3.47
N ALA A 436 5.05 -8.46 3.83
CA ALA A 436 5.19 -9.75 4.50
C ALA A 436 4.50 -9.74 5.88
N GLU A 437 4.68 -8.67 6.64
CA GLU A 437 4.11 -8.50 7.98
C GLU A 437 2.58 -8.46 7.93
N TRP A 438 1.99 -7.63 7.06
CA TRP A 438 0.54 -7.49 6.98
C TRP A 438 -0.17 -8.74 6.49
N ASP A 439 0.44 -9.47 5.56
CA ASP A 439 -0.08 -10.74 5.08
C ASP A 439 -0.05 -11.81 6.18
N THR A 440 1.09 -11.94 6.87
CA THR A 440 1.32 -12.92 7.93
C THR A 440 0.37 -12.71 9.10
N TRP A 441 0.22 -11.47 9.56
CA TRP A 441 -0.53 -11.15 10.77
C TRP A 441 -2.04 -10.97 10.55
N TYR A 442 -2.58 -11.42 9.42
CA TYR A 442 -4.03 -11.46 9.22
C TYR A 442 -4.77 -12.12 10.41
N LEU A 443 -4.24 -13.21 10.96
CA LEU A 443 -4.88 -13.95 12.05
C LEU A 443 -5.02 -13.14 13.35
N THR A 444 -4.03 -12.31 13.69
CA THR A 444 -4.07 -11.48 14.89
C THR A 444 -4.88 -10.20 14.69
N ARG A 445 -5.00 -9.75 13.43
CA ARG A 445 -5.75 -8.54 13.06
C ARG A 445 -7.25 -8.81 12.84
N ALA A 446 -7.62 -9.91 12.21
CA ALA A 446 -9.00 -10.16 11.80
C ALA A 446 -9.81 -10.95 12.81
N PHE A 447 -9.18 -11.71 13.71
CA PHE A 447 -9.85 -12.51 14.73
C PHE A 447 -9.74 -11.85 16.10
N VAL A 448 -10.89 -11.67 16.76
CA VAL A 448 -10.98 -10.86 17.98
C VAL A 448 -10.28 -11.53 19.17
N ARG A 449 -10.36 -12.86 19.30
CA ARG A 449 -9.69 -13.63 20.36
C ARG A 449 -9.89 -13.05 21.77
N GLY A 450 -11.08 -12.52 22.06
CA GLY A 450 -11.41 -11.91 23.36
C GLY A 450 -10.85 -10.50 23.58
N ASN A 451 -10.29 -9.85 22.55
CA ASN A 451 -9.78 -8.48 22.62
C ASN A 451 -10.92 -7.45 22.75
N LEU A 452 -11.08 -6.92 23.96
CA LEU A 452 -12.05 -5.86 24.24
C LEU A 452 -11.70 -4.59 23.43
N GLY A 453 -12.70 -4.05 22.73
CA GLY A 453 -12.55 -2.85 21.90
C GLY A 453 -12.16 -3.10 20.44
N MET A 454 -11.93 -4.36 20.03
CA MET A 454 -11.82 -4.70 18.61
C MET A 454 -13.21 -4.90 17.98
N ASN A 455 -13.47 -4.17 16.91
CA ASN A 455 -14.68 -4.27 16.10
C ASN A 455 -14.40 -3.79 14.66
N ASN A 456 -15.37 -3.93 13.75
CA ASN A 456 -15.21 -3.52 12.35
C ASN A 456 -14.79 -2.05 12.20
N ASN A 457 -15.33 -1.15 13.03
CA ASN A 457 -14.99 0.27 12.95
C ASN A 457 -13.54 0.54 13.37
N THR A 458 -13.12 0.01 14.52
CA THR A 458 -11.74 0.13 15.00
C THR A 458 -10.74 -0.56 14.07
N TYR A 459 -11.14 -1.67 13.44
CA TYR A 459 -10.34 -2.36 12.41
C TYR A 459 -10.13 -1.51 11.17
N ALA A 460 -11.22 -1.02 10.56
CA ALA A 460 -11.14 -0.16 9.38
C ALA A 460 -10.34 1.11 9.67
N ASN A 461 -10.61 1.75 10.82
CA ASN A 461 -9.88 2.95 11.25
C ASN A 461 -8.37 2.70 11.37
N ARG A 462 -8.00 1.58 11.98
CA ARG A 462 -6.60 1.25 12.26
C ARG A 462 -5.84 0.86 11.01
N TYR A 463 -6.43 0.01 10.16
CA TYR A 463 -5.69 -0.64 9.08
C TYR A 463 -5.77 0.10 7.74
N TYR A 464 -6.77 0.96 7.50
CA TYR A 464 -6.79 1.79 6.29
C TYR A 464 -5.53 2.67 6.18
N ARG A 465 -5.26 3.50 7.21
CA ARG A 465 -4.08 4.37 7.19
C ARG A 465 -2.78 3.57 7.12
N ARG A 466 -2.67 2.56 7.99
CA ARG A 466 -1.43 1.81 8.19
C ARG A 466 -1.01 0.98 7.01
N ILE A 467 -1.97 0.47 6.24
CA ILE A 467 -1.71 -0.45 5.12
C ILE A 467 -1.96 0.27 3.81
N TYR A 468 -3.23 0.56 3.55
CA TYR A 468 -3.71 0.94 2.23
C TYR A 468 -3.34 2.38 1.86
N ASN A 469 -3.52 3.34 2.76
CA ASN A 469 -3.11 4.73 2.53
C ASN A 469 -1.58 4.83 2.42
N ARG A 470 -0.83 4.14 3.28
CA ARG A 470 0.64 4.16 3.22
C ARG A 470 1.18 3.62 1.90
N ILE A 471 0.69 2.47 1.45
CA ILE A 471 1.05 1.91 0.13
C ILE A 471 0.78 2.92 -0.98
N LYS A 472 -0.39 3.57 -0.94
CA LYS A 472 -0.75 4.63 -1.88
C LYS A 472 0.24 5.80 -1.83
N GLN A 473 0.60 6.28 -0.65
CA GLN A 473 1.52 7.42 -0.51
C GLN A 473 2.93 7.13 -1.04
N TRP A 474 3.40 5.89 -0.96
CA TRP A 474 4.66 5.50 -1.59
C TRP A 474 4.59 5.62 -3.13
N HIS A 475 3.44 5.29 -3.72
CA HIS A 475 3.23 5.46 -5.15
C HIS A 475 3.19 6.93 -5.57
N ASP A 476 2.67 7.85 -4.75
CA ASP A 476 2.50 9.26 -5.15
C ASP A 476 3.77 9.92 -5.69
N ILE A 477 4.90 9.75 -4.99
CA ILE A 477 6.18 10.31 -5.45
C ILE A 477 6.65 9.59 -6.72
N TYR A 478 6.62 8.26 -6.72
CA TYR A 478 7.06 7.50 -7.87
C TYR A 478 6.24 7.82 -9.14
N GLY A 479 4.92 7.90 -9.01
CA GLY A 479 3.98 8.28 -10.07
C GLY A 479 4.14 9.72 -10.54
N LEU A 480 4.45 10.65 -9.63
CA LEU A 480 4.81 12.03 -9.97
C LEU A 480 6.05 12.07 -10.87
N TYR A 481 7.13 11.41 -10.45
CA TYR A 481 8.37 11.40 -11.21
C TYR A 481 8.26 10.62 -12.53
N ALA A 482 7.46 9.57 -12.58
CA ALA A 482 7.12 8.87 -13.81
C ALA A 482 6.51 9.82 -14.88
N ALA A 483 5.79 10.87 -14.46
CA ALA A 483 5.26 11.91 -15.35
C ALA A 483 6.22 13.09 -15.59
N PHE A 484 7.09 13.40 -14.62
CA PHE A 484 8.03 14.54 -14.67
C PHE A 484 9.29 14.25 -15.51
N LEU A 485 9.93 13.09 -15.31
CA LEU A 485 11.21 12.76 -15.95
C LEU A 485 11.20 12.72 -17.49
N PRO A 486 10.10 12.32 -18.17
CA PRO A 486 10.06 12.32 -19.63
C PRO A 486 10.26 13.69 -20.30
N GLN A 487 10.11 14.79 -19.54
CA GLN A 487 10.45 16.15 -20.00
C GLN A 487 11.93 16.31 -20.34
N PHE A 488 12.81 15.56 -19.68
CA PHE A 488 14.26 15.72 -19.78
C PHE A 488 14.91 14.54 -20.49
N TYR A 489 14.40 13.32 -20.27
CA TYR A 489 15.10 12.09 -20.65
C TYR A 489 14.34 11.26 -21.67
N ALA A 490 15.10 10.58 -22.53
CA ALA A 490 14.57 9.63 -23.50
C ALA A 490 14.18 8.30 -22.82
N PRO A 491 13.28 7.50 -23.44
CA PRO A 491 12.81 6.24 -22.86
C PRO A 491 13.93 5.28 -22.43
N GLN A 492 15.03 5.20 -23.17
CA GLN A 492 16.14 4.30 -22.86
C GLN A 492 16.85 4.70 -21.56
N THR A 493 17.08 6.00 -21.36
CA THR A 493 17.68 6.54 -20.13
C THR A 493 16.75 6.33 -18.94
N LEU A 494 15.43 6.52 -19.12
CA LEU A 494 14.44 6.26 -18.07
C LEU A 494 14.40 4.77 -17.69
N ASN A 495 14.40 3.87 -18.68
CA ASN A 495 14.38 2.43 -18.43
C ASN A 495 15.63 1.99 -17.63
N ALA A 496 16.82 2.45 -18.02
CA ALA A 496 18.05 2.18 -17.30
C ALA A 496 17.99 2.67 -15.85
N PHE A 497 17.53 3.90 -15.62
CA PHE A 497 17.40 4.45 -14.28
C PHE A 497 16.38 3.70 -13.41
N LEU A 498 15.21 3.38 -13.95
CA LEU A 498 14.15 2.70 -13.20
C LEU A 498 14.48 1.23 -12.89
N THR A 499 15.44 0.63 -13.60
CA THR A 499 15.85 -0.77 -13.38
C THR A 499 17.22 -0.94 -12.72
N ASP A 500 17.99 0.14 -12.51
CA ASP A 500 19.28 0.07 -11.83
C ASP A 500 19.10 0.05 -10.30
N PRO A 501 19.48 -1.03 -9.60
CA PRO A 501 19.36 -1.14 -8.14
C PRO A 501 20.47 -0.42 -7.35
N VAL A 502 21.55 0.02 -8.00
CA VAL A 502 22.73 0.63 -7.35
C VAL A 502 22.75 2.15 -7.53
N ASN A 503 22.51 2.61 -8.76
CA ASN A 503 22.59 4.01 -9.15
C ASN A 503 21.26 4.56 -9.68
N GLY A 504 20.16 3.84 -9.46
CA GLY A 504 18.84 4.22 -9.91
C GLY A 504 17.74 3.79 -8.95
N TRP A 505 16.53 3.69 -9.50
CA TRP A 505 15.31 3.41 -8.77
C TRP A 505 14.88 1.95 -8.80
N GLY A 506 15.80 1.01 -9.05
CA GLY A 506 15.47 -0.43 -9.04
C GLY A 506 14.76 -0.89 -7.77
N GLY A 507 15.20 -0.42 -6.59
CA GLY A 507 14.53 -0.70 -5.31
C GLY A 507 13.12 -0.10 -5.21
N ASN A 508 12.94 1.15 -5.65
CA ASN A 508 11.65 1.82 -5.70
C ASN A 508 10.68 1.15 -6.69
N THR A 509 11.16 0.80 -7.89
CA THR A 509 10.39 0.08 -8.90
C THR A 509 9.90 -1.27 -8.36
N TRP A 510 10.78 -2.01 -7.67
CA TRP A 510 10.41 -3.26 -7.00
C TRP A 510 9.31 -3.02 -5.96
N ALA A 511 9.46 -1.99 -5.12
CA ALA A 511 8.52 -1.67 -4.07
C ALA A 511 7.13 -1.36 -4.64
N ILE A 512 7.04 -0.47 -5.63
CA ILE A 512 5.77 -0.05 -6.23
C ILE A 512 5.08 -1.19 -6.99
N GLN A 513 5.84 -2.02 -7.71
CA GLN A 513 5.31 -3.24 -8.34
C GLN A 513 4.63 -4.14 -7.31
N ASN A 514 5.32 -4.44 -6.21
CA ASN A 514 4.84 -5.37 -5.20
C ASN A 514 3.69 -4.78 -4.39
N ALA A 515 3.69 -3.48 -4.17
CA ALA A 515 2.58 -2.79 -3.51
C ALA A 515 1.30 -2.85 -4.38
N PHE A 516 1.41 -2.62 -5.69
CA PHE A 516 0.29 -2.80 -6.61
C PHE A 516 -0.20 -4.26 -6.66
N GLN A 517 0.73 -5.22 -6.74
CA GLN A 517 0.42 -6.66 -6.67
C GLN A 517 -0.40 -6.98 -5.41
N TYR A 518 0.01 -6.50 -4.23
CA TYR A 518 -0.68 -6.74 -2.97
C TYR A 518 -2.10 -6.15 -2.95
N LEU A 519 -2.28 -4.92 -3.44
CA LEU A 519 -3.61 -4.29 -3.50
C LEU A 519 -4.56 -5.08 -4.41
N VAL A 520 -4.10 -5.54 -5.57
CA VAL A 520 -4.94 -6.32 -6.48
C VAL A 520 -5.23 -7.72 -5.94
N GLU A 521 -4.25 -8.39 -5.32
CA GLU A 521 -4.48 -9.66 -4.62
C GLU A 521 -5.50 -9.51 -3.49
N THR A 522 -5.49 -8.38 -2.78
CA THR A 522 -6.48 -8.08 -1.73
C THR A 522 -7.89 -8.01 -2.34
N ILE A 523 -8.07 -7.27 -3.44
CA ILE A 523 -9.36 -7.14 -4.13
C ILE A 523 -9.85 -8.51 -4.63
N LEU A 524 -8.95 -9.31 -5.20
CA LEU A 524 -9.24 -10.59 -5.83
C LEU A 524 -9.07 -11.80 -4.88
N MET A 525 -8.99 -11.56 -3.57
CA MET A 525 -8.82 -12.60 -2.56
C MET A 525 -10.07 -13.49 -2.48
N PRO A 526 -9.95 -14.82 -2.66
CA PRO A 526 -11.08 -15.74 -2.55
C PRO A 526 -11.53 -15.94 -1.09
N ASP A 527 -12.74 -16.45 -0.92
CA ASP A 527 -13.30 -16.78 0.40
C ASP A 527 -12.73 -18.12 0.94
N VAL A 528 -12.66 -18.26 2.26
CA VAL A 528 -12.26 -19.53 2.90
C VAL A 528 -13.39 -20.55 2.77
N GLY A 529 -13.07 -21.77 2.33
CA GLY A 529 -14.07 -22.83 2.23
C GLY A 529 -13.75 -23.93 1.22
N SER A 530 -14.75 -24.77 0.94
CA SER A 530 -14.66 -25.82 -0.07
C SER A 530 -15.09 -25.30 -1.44
N TYR A 531 -14.35 -25.68 -2.47
CA TYR A 531 -14.52 -25.25 -3.86
C TYR A 531 -14.74 -26.46 -4.78
N ALA A 532 -15.69 -26.31 -5.69
CA ALA A 532 -15.94 -27.27 -6.76
C ALA A 532 -15.82 -26.56 -8.12
N LYS A 533 -15.22 -27.24 -9.10
CA LYS A 533 -15.19 -26.75 -10.48
C LYS A 533 -16.60 -26.87 -11.07
N ARG A 534 -17.22 -25.74 -11.41
CA ARG A 534 -18.61 -25.68 -11.89
C ARG A 534 -18.66 -25.02 -13.27
N PRO A 535 -19.47 -25.58 -14.20
CA PRO A 535 -19.78 -24.89 -15.44
C PRO A 535 -20.62 -23.64 -15.14
N GLN A 536 -20.24 -22.51 -15.73
CA GLN A 536 -20.92 -21.24 -15.57
C GLN A 536 -22.06 -21.09 -16.59
N ALA A 537 -22.94 -20.13 -16.34
CA ALA A 537 -24.10 -19.84 -17.19
C ALA A 537 -23.69 -19.46 -18.63
N ASP A 538 -22.55 -18.77 -18.78
CA ASP A 538 -21.95 -18.37 -20.06
C ASP A 538 -21.24 -19.53 -20.79
N GLY A 539 -21.12 -20.70 -20.17
CA GLY A 539 -20.45 -21.88 -20.72
C GLY A 539 -18.99 -22.03 -20.34
N SER A 540 -18.41 -21.07 -19.62
CA SER A 540 -17.08 -21.19 -19.03
C SER A 540 -17.08 -22.15 -17.83
N SER A 541 -15.94 -22.35 -17.18
CA SER A 541 -15.82 -23.15 -15.95
C SER A 541 -14.98 -22.41 -14.93
N LEU A 542 -15.42 -22.44 -13.68
CA LEU A 542 -14.80 -21.72 -12.56
C LEU A 542 -14.84 -22.58 -11.30
N TRP A 543 -13.79 -22.52 -10.49
CA TRP A 543 -13.84 -23.06 -9.14
C TRP A 543 -14.63 -22.11 -8.25
N GLN A 544 -15.79 -22.55 -7.76
CA GLN A 544 -16.69 -21.75 -6.93
C GLN A 544 -16.88 -22.37 -5.56
N ALA A 545 -17.03 -21.52 -4.54
CA ALA A 545 -17.32 -21.93 -3.19
C ALA A 545 -18.65 -22.71 -3.12
N GLY A 546 -18.67 -23.81 -2.40
CA GLY A 546 -19.86 -24.64 -2.20
C GLY A 546 -19.59 -26.00 -1.57
N GLY A 547 -20.62 -26.56 -0.93
CA GLY A 547 -20.53 -27.87 -0.27
C GLY A 547 -20.14 -29.00 -1.23
N GLY A 548 -19.36 -29.96 -0.71
CA GLY A 548 -18.91 -31.14 -1.47
C GLY A 548 -17.76 -30.87 -2.46
N GLY A 549 -17.06 -29.75 -2.31
CA GLY A 549 -15.89 -29.41 -3.13
C GLY A 549 -14.63 -30.24 -2.79
N ASN A 550 -13.83 -30.56 -3.82
CA ASN A 550 -12.58 -31.32 -3.68
C ASN A 550 -11.33 -30.42 -3.50
N LEU A 551 -11.50 -29.11 -3.63
CA LEU A 551 -10.48 -28.12 -3.31
C LEU A 551 -10.88 -27.43 -2.00
N SER A 552 -9.99 -27.37 -1.03
CA SER A 552 -10.22 -26.66 0.23
C SER A 552 -9.24 -25.50 0.31
N LEU A 553 -9.76 -24.28 0.46
CA LEU A 553 -8.95 -23.09 0.67
C LEU A 553 -9.00 -22.69 2.14
N GLY A 554 -7.86 -22.71 2.80
CA GLY A 554 -7.69 -22.26 4.18
C GLY A 554 -7.23 -20.80 4.27
N VAL A 555 -6.94 -20.33 5.49
CA VAL A 555 -6.38 -18.99 5.75
C VAL A 555 -4.97 -18.79 5.18
N THR A 556 -4.33 -19.87 4.72
CA THR A 556 -3.10 -19.84 3.93
C THR A 556 -3.36 -19.26 2.55
N ASP A 557 -4.44 -19.65 1.87
CA ASP A 557 -4.72 -19.28 0.47
C ASP A 557 -5.84 -18.23 0.30
N ALA A 558 -6.70 -18.08 1.31
CA ALA A 558 -7.95 -17.31 1.24
C ALA A 558 -8.21 -16.49 2.51
N ARG A 559 -9.25 -15.65 2.51
CA ARG A 559 -9.66 -14.82 3.67
C ARG A 559 -11.18 -14.89 3.85
N TYR A 560 -11.66 -14.89 5.08
CA TYR A 560 -13.10 -14.96 5.35
C TYR A 560 -13.78 -13.69 4.85
N TYR A 561 -14.66 -13.81 3.86
CA TYR A 561 -15.27 -12.66 3.19
C TYR A 561 -16.15 -11.83 4.13
N SER A 562 -16.94 -12.50 4.97
CA SER A 562 -17.92 -11.87 5.87
C SER A 562 -17.51 -11.92 7.35
N THR A 563 -17.95 -10.90 8.08
CA THR A 563 -17.89 -10.81 9.54
C THR A 563 -18.76 -11.89 10.18
N SER A 564 -18.29 -12.50 11.27
CA SER A 564 -19.07 -13.48 12.04
C SER A 564 -19.02 -13.23 13.54
N TRP A 565 -20.04 -13.76 14.23
CA TRP A 565 -20.18 -13.72 15.67
C TRP A 565 -20.28 -15.14 16.23
N SER A 566 -19.79 -15.32 17.45
CA SER A 566 -20.01 -16.52 18.24
C SER A 566 -21.42 -16.49 18.82
N PHE A 567 -22.23 -17.49 18.48
CA PHE A 567 -23.62 -17.61 18.94
C PHE A 567 -23.81 -18.63 20.08
N GLY A 568 -22.79 -18.87 20.91
CA GLY A 568 -22.95 -19.63 22.15
C GLY A 568 -23.10 -21.16 22.07
N GLY A 569 -23.27 -21.75 20.89
CA GLY A 569 -23.33 -23.21 20.72
C GLY A 569 -21.96 -23.91 20.86
N GLN A 570 -21.96 -25.17 21.33
CA GLN A 570 -20.76 -26.03 21.45
C GLN A 570 -19.59 -25.41 22.23
N GLY A 571 -19.88 -24.82 23.40
CA GLY A 571 -18.88 -24.18 24.26
C GLY A 571 -18.38 -22.83 23.73
N GLY A 572 -19.23 -22.08 23.02
CA GLY A 572 -19.03 -20.67 22.69
C GLY A 572 -19.58 -19.74 23.77
N ARG A 573 -19.24 -18.45 23.72
CA ARG A 573 -19.82 -17.45 24.63
C ARG A 573 -21.28 -17.22 24.19
N GLU A 574 -22.24 -17.43 25.10
CA GLU A 574 -23.64 -17.05 24.88
C GLU A 574 -23.80 -15.55 25.14
N CYS A 575 -24.19 -14.81 24.10
CA CYS A 575 -24.13 -13.35 24.16
C CYS A 575 -25.51 -12.70 24.05
N GLY A 576 -26.53 -13.48 23.71
CA GLY A 576 -27.94 -13.07 23.75
C GLY A 576 -28.16 -11.68 23.14
N TYR A 577 -28.68 -10.76 23.96
CA TYR A 577 -28.94 -9.36 23.58
C TYR A 577 -27.66 -8.59 23.18
N PHE A 578 -26.50 -8.95 23.74
CA PHE A 578 -25.19 -8.37 23.47
C PHE A 578 -24.41 -9.14 22.40
N TRP A 579 -25.10 -9.70 21.39
CA TRP A 579 -24.49 -10.51 20.33
C TRP A 579 -23.32 -9.80 19.63
N TYR A 580 -23.40 -8.47 19.48
CA TYR A 580 -22.34 -7.65 18.89
C TYR A 580 -21.02 -7.66 19.67
N GLU A 581 -21.04 -7.98 20.98
CA GLU A 581 -19.84 -8.14 21.82
C GLU A 581 -19.14 -9.49 21.63
N CYS A 582 -19.75 -10.38 20.85
CA CYS A 582 -19.22 -11.71 20.55
C CYS A 582 -18.78 -11.86 19.12
N LEU A 583 -18.29 -10.75 18.57
CA LEU A 583 -17.56 -10.72 17.32
C LEU A 583 -16.43 -11.76 17.37
N GLU A 584 -16.48 -12.69 16.44
CA GLU A 584 -15.51 -13.77 16.31
C GLU A 584 -14.39 -13.33 15.36
N ARG A 585 -14.79 -12.85 14.18
CA ARG A 585 -13.89 -12.35 13.13
C ARG A 585 -14.52 -11.22 12.33
N ILE A 586 -13.66 -10.39 11.76
CA ILE A 586 -14.01 -9.29 10.86
C ILE A 586 -13.87 -9.76 9.41
N GLY A 587 -14.86 -9.43 8.58
CA GLY A 587 -14.91 -9.82 7.18
C GLY A 587 -13.92 -9.07 6.29
N PHE A 588 -13.26 -9.81 5.41
CA PHE A 588 -12.26 -9.30 4.47
C PHE A 588 -12.86 -8.44 3.34
N TYR A 589 -14.20 -8.36 3.25
CA TYR A 589 -14.87 -7.38 2.38
C TYR A 589 -14.36 -5.96 2.59
N VAL A 590 -14.14 -5.55 3.85
CA VAL A 590 -13.69 -4.19 4.16
C VAL A 590 -12.28 -3.93 3.60
N ASP A 591 -11.39 -4.93 3.66
CA ASP A 591 -10.05 -4.89 3.05
C ASP A 591 -10.10 -4.71 1.53
N LYS A 592 -11.00 -5.44 0.84
CA LYS A 592 -11.22 -5.25 -0.60
C LYS A 592 -11.59 -3.81 -0.94
N VAL A 593 -12.50 -3.23 -0.17
CA VAL A 593 -12.95 -1.83 -0.35
C VAL A 593 -11.82 -0.84 -0.06
N MET A 594 -11.06 -1.03 1.02
CA MET A 594 -9.91 -0.20 1.36
C MET A 594 -8.81 -0.27 0.29
N ALA A 595 -8.56 -1.44 -0.31
CA ALA A 595 -7.64 -1.61 -1.43
C ALA A 595 -8.13 -0.89 -2.69
N MET A 596 -9.42 -0.99 -3.03
CA MET A 596 -9.99 -0.23 -4.15
C MET A 596 -9.88 1.28 -3.95
N MET A 597 -10.09 1.76 -2.71
CA MET A 597 -9.85 3.17 -2.37
C MET A 597 -8.38 3.55 -2.58
N ALA A 598 -7.42 2.74 -2.15
CA ALA A 598 -5.99 3.04 -2.30
C ALA A 598 -5.52 3.03 -3.76
N ILE A 599 -5.95 2.06 -4.59
CA ILE A 599 -5.59 2.04 -6.02
C ILE A 599 -6.15 3.29 -6.73
N SER A 600 -7.37 3.69 -6.39
CA SER A 600 -8.09 4.75 -7.09
C SER A 600 -7.87 6.15 -6.56
N ASP A 601 -7.43 6.35 -5.32
CA ASP A 601 -7.26 7.70 -4.77
C ASP A 601 -6.24 8.50 -5.58
N SER A 602 -6.72 9.52 -6.28
CA SER A 602 -5.89 10.39 -7.10
C SER A 602 -5.37 11.62 -6.35
N ARG A 603 -5.80 11.87 -5.11
CA ARG A 603 -5.40 13.07 -4.36
C ARG A 603 -4.01 12.89 -3.81
N THR A 604 -3.11 13.81 -4.08
CA THR A 604 -1.75 13.80 -3.52
C THR A 604 -1.66 14.69 -2.28
N ASN A 605 -0.73 14.38 -1.38
CA ASN A 605 -0.48 15.16 -0.16
C ASN A 605 1.01 15.52 -0.04
N PHE A 606 1.53 16.35 -0.94
CA PHE A 606 2.92 16.83 -0.91
C PHE A 606 3.14 17.97 0.10
N VAL A 607 2.59 17.86 1.33
CA VAL A 607 2.75 18.90 2.35
C VAL A 607 4.20 18.90 2.89
N ALA A 608 4.71 20.10 3.13
CA ALA A 608 6.07 20.45 3.56
C ALA A 608 7.12 20.68 2.45
N ARG A 609 6.72 20.79 1.18
CA ARG A 609 7.60 21.26 0.08
C ARG A 609 7.18 22.57 -0.63
N ALA A 610 6.04 23.20 -0.32
CA ALA A 610 5.75 24.60 -0.72
C ALA A 610 4.55 25.24 0.05
N ASN A 611 4.63 26.54 0.32
CA ASN A 611 3.49 27.46 0.45
C ASN A 611 3.61 28.46 -0.73
N PRO A 612 2.55 29.00 -1.36
CA PRO A 612 1.13 28.59 -1.50
C PRO A 612 0.77 28.39 -3.02
N ILE A 613 -0.23 27.60 -3.45
CA ILE A 613 -1.63 28.04 -3.66
C ILE A 613 -2.59 26.85 -3.86
N ASP A 614 -2.18 25.69 -4.41
CA ASP A 614 -2.96 24.46 -4.29
C ASP A 614 -2.13 23.18 -4.52
N ILE A 615 -1.64 22.57 -3.44
CA ILE A 615 -0.95 21.26 -3.47
C ILE A 615 -1.85 20.09 -3.92
N ARG A 616 -3.15 20.33 -4.17
CA ARG A 616 -4.11 19.36 -4.74
C ARG A 616 -4.08 19.33 -6.28
N GLU A 617 -3.20 20.09 -6.93
CA GLU A 617 -3.10 20.19 -8.40
C GLU A 617 -2.58 18.93 -9.10
N TRP A 618 -2.02 17.96 -8.35
CA TRP A 618 -1.51 16.70 -8.90
C TRP A 618 -2.48 15.55 -8.63
N HIS A 619 -3.11 15.08 -9.70
CA HIS A 619 -3.89 13.84 -9.68
C HIS A 619 -3.00 12.64 -10.03
N VAL A 620 -2.49 11.95 -9.00
CA VAL A 620 -1.66 10.74 -9.14
C VAL A 620 -2.37 9.57 -8.47
N SER A 621 -2.64 8.53 -9.25
CA SER A 621 -3.20 7.25 -8.80
C SER A 621 -2.40 6.11 -9.42
N TYR A 622 -2.61 4.87 -8.96
CA TYR A 622 -1.98 3.71 -9.58
C TYR A 622 -2.28 3.57 -11.08
N TYR A 623 -3.35 4.18 -11.58
CA TYR A 623 -3.64 4.21 -13.01
C TYR A 623 -2.56 4.91 -13.84
N ASN A 624 -1.88 5.92 -13.29
CA ASN A 624 -0.76 6.60 -13.96
C ASN A 624 0.40 5.64 -14.32
N THR A 625 0.54 4.54 -13.56
CA THR A 625 1.64 3.58 -13.71
C THR A 625 1.15 2.22 -14.27
N PHE A 626 -0.08 1.82 -13.95
CA PHE A 626 -0.62 0.49 -14.24
C PHE A 626 -1.90 0.53 -15.10
N SER A 627 -2.08 1.56 -15.94
CA SER A 627 -3.31 1.82 -16.70
C SER A 627 -3.87 0.61 -17.46
N GLU A 628 -3.00 -0.10 -18.18
CA GLU A 628 -3.35 -1.31 -18.93
C GLU A 628 -3.79 -2.47 -18.03
N SER A 629 -3.07 -2.72 -16.93
CA SER A 629 -3.41 -3.79 -15.99
C SER A 629 -4.74 -3.50 -15.30
N ILE A 630 -4.95 -2.25 -14.86
CA ILE A 630 -6.20 -1.80 -14.26
C ILE A 630 -7.38 -1.91 -15.22
N ARG A 631 -7.20 -1.61 -16.52
CA ARG A 631 -8.25 -1.81 -17.54
C ARG A 631 -8.60 -3.29 -17.71
N THR A 632 -7.60 -4.18 -17.78
CA THR A 632 -7.84 -5.63 -17.84
C THR A 632 -8.56 -6.15 -16.59
N ILE A 633 -8.15 -5.69 -15.40
CA ILE A 633 -8.80 -6.03 -14.13
C ILE A 633 -10.24 -5.50 -14.10
N ASN A 634 -10.48 -4.27 -14.54
CA ASN A 634 -11.83 -3.72 -14.64
C ASN A 634 -12.70 -4.56 -15.57
N ALA A 635 -12.20 -4.92 -16.76
CA ALA A 635 -12.94 -5.73 -17.72
C ALA A 635 -13.35 -7.08 -17.13
N ALA A 636 -12.42 -7.76 -16.44
CA ALA A 636 -12.70 -9.02 -15.76
C ALA A 636 -13.66 -8.87 -14.57
N LEU A 637 -13.51 -7.81 -13.76
CA LEU A 637 -14.44 -7.50 -12.66
C LEU A 637 -15.86 -7.34 -13.21
N GLN A 638 -16.04 -6.54 -14.27
CA GLN A 638 -17.37 -6.25 -14.79
C GLN A 638 -18.00 -7.42 -15.57
N SER A 639 -17.20 -8.26 -16.24
CA SER A 639 -17.72 -9.43 -16.98
C SER A 639 -17.84 -10.71 -16.16
N GLY A 640 -17.10 -10.82 -15.05
CA GLY A 640 -16.95 -12.08 -14.31
C GLY A 640 -15.99 -13.09 -14.98
N ASP A 641 -15.27 -12.70 -16.03
CA ASP A 641 -14.24 -13.54 -16.65
C ASP A 641 -12.92 -13.46 -15.87
N TRP A 642 -12.77 -14.40 -14.94
CA TRP A 642 -11.59 -14.50 -14.08
C TRP A 642 -10.39 -15.18 -14.74
N SER A 643 -10.51 -15.67 -15.98
CA SER A 643 -9.49 -16.53 -16.58
C SER A 643 -8.11 -15.88 -16.69
N ARG A 644 -8.02 -14.55 -16.74
CA ARG A 644 -6.75 -13.80 -16.87
C ARG A 644 -6.27 -13.15 -15.58
N VAL A 645 -7.19 -12.89 -14.65
CA VAL A 645 -6.91 -12.04 -13.48
C VAL A 645 -7.22 -12.72 -12.16
N GLY A 646 -8.12 -13.71 -12.14
CA GLY A 646 -8.49 -14.39 -10.89
C GLY A 646 -7.34 -15.22 -10.32
N PRO A 647 -7.39 -15.53 -9.02
CA PRO A 647 -6.56 -16.59 -8.46
C PRO A 647 -6.79 -17.89 -9.24
N PHE A 648 -5.76 -18.72 -9.36
CA PHE A 648 -5.86 -19.97 -10.11
C PHE A 648 -5.07 -21.08 -9.43
N ARG A 649 -5.46 -22.32 -9.71
CA ARG A 649 -4.70 -23.50 -9.31
C ARG A 649 -3.65 -23.82 -10.37
N ASP A 650 -2.37 -23.83 -10.00
CA ASP A 650 -1.28 -24.18 -10.90
C ASP A 650 -1.21 -25.71 -11.16
N GLY A 651 -0.33 -26.12 -12.08
CA GLY A 651 -0.16 -27.54 -12.43
C GLY A 651 0.36 -28.44 -11.30
N ALA A 652 0.94 -27.84 -10.25
CA ALA A 652 1.35 -28.55 -9.03
C ALA A 652 0.22 -28.58 -7.97
N GLY A 653 -0.92 -27.99 -8.29
CA GLY A 653 -2.09 -27.94 -7.43
C GLY A 653 -2.09 -26.82 -6.41
N LYS A 654 -1.12 -25.88 -6.46
CA LYS A 654 -1.02 -24.73 -5.54
C LYS A 654 -1.82 -23.55 -6.03
N ILE A 655 -2.31 -22.73 -5.09
CA ILE A 655 -3.03 -21.51 -5.41
C ILE A 655 -2.02 -20.41 -5.74
N ARG A 656 -2.24 -19.74 -6.87
CA ARG A 656 -1.38 -18.68 -7.39
C ARG A 656 -2.22 -17.49 -7.82
N PHE A 657 -1.64 -16.32 -7.72
CA PHE A 657 -2.17 -15.09 -8.30
C PHE A 657 -1.35 -14.72 -9.56
N PRO A 658 -1.99 -14.19 -10.62
CA PRO A 658 -1.29 -13.64 -11.76
C PRO A 658 -0.30 -12.52 -11.37
N ASN A 659 0.67 -12.25 -12.24
CA ASN A 659 1.48 -11.04 -12.13
C ASN A 659 0.66 -9.85 -12.64
N TYR A 660 0.07 -9.08 -11.71
CA TYR A 660 -0.81 -7.96 -11.99
C TYR A 660 -0.07 -6.76 -12.56
N ALA A 661 1.20 -6.57 -12.24
CA ALA A 661 2.04 -5.55 -12.86
C ALA A 661 2.42 -5.89 -14.32
N GLY A 662 2.27 -7.14 -14.73
CA GLY A 662 2.53 -7.63 -16.08
C GLY A 662 1.41 -7.36 -17.09
N LYS A 663 1.49 -8.05 -18.24
CA LYS A 663 0.56 -7.86 -19.38
C LYS A 663 -0.82 -8.49 -19.20
N LEU A 664 -0.97 -9.45 -18.28
CA LEU A 664 -2.22 -10.21 -18.02
C LEU A 664 -2.81 -10.89 -19.28
N THR A 665 -1.93 -11.40 -20.16
CA THR A 665 -2.30 -12.07 -21.42
C THR A 665 -2.42 -13.59 -21.30
N THR A 666 -2.06 -14.19 -20.18
CA THR A 666 -2.16 -15.63 -19.96
C THR A 666 -3.58 -16.00 -19.54
N ILE A 667 -4.12 -17.08 -20.11
CA ILE A 667 -5.42 -17.65 -19.73
C ILE A 667 -5.17 -18.83 -18.79
N HIS A 668 -5.83 -18.81 -17.64
CA HIS A 668 -5.78 -19.82 -16.60
C HIS A 668 -7.12 -20.59 -16.56
N PRO A 669 -7.20 -21.81 -17.11
CA PRO A 669 -8.45 -22.59 -17.18
C PRO A 669 -8.93 -23.17 -15.84
N ASP A 670 -8.12 -23.02 -14.79
CA ASP A 670 -8.41 -23.40 -13.41
C ASP A 670 -8.49 -22.17 -12.50
N ALA A 671 -9.11 -21.10 -13.02
CA ALA A 671 -9.43 -19.91 -12.24
C ALA A 671 -10.42 -20.21 -11.10
N ILE A 672 -10.27 -19.46 -10.02
CA ILE A 672 -11.01 -19.56 -8.77
C ILE A 672 -11.79 -18.25 -8.60
N ASP A 673 -13.03 -18.40 -8.15
CA ASP A 673 -13.90 -17.27 -7.84
C ASP A 673 -13.26 -16.40 -6.75
N PRO A 674 -12.95 -15.13 -7.05
CA PRO A 674 -12.34 -14.22 -6.09
C PRO A 674 -13.35 -13.67 -5.08
N ALA A 675 -14.63 -14.07 -5.08
CA ALA A 675 -15.67 -13.44 -4.26
C ALA A 675 -15.73 -11.92 -4.51
N ALA A 676 -15.80 -11.52 -5.78
CA ALA A 676 -16.01 -10.13 -6.21
C ALA A 676 -17.47 -9.98 -6.65
N ASP A 677 -18.34 -9.75 -5.66
CA ASP A 677 -19.78 -9.66 -5.83
C ASP A 677 -20.22 -8.35 -6.53
N PHE A 678 -21.53 -8.20 -6.73
CA PHE A 678 -22.17 -7.01 -7.31
C PHE A 678 -21.67 -5.72 -6.67
N THR A 679 -21.54 -5.68 -5.34
CA THR A 679 -21.15 -4.45 -4.66
C THR A 679 -19.68 -4.10 -4.94
N VAL A 680 -18.77 -5.08 -4.93
CA VAL A 680 -17.37 -4.87 -5.32
C VAL A 680 -17.25 -4.38 -6.76
N GLN A 681 -18.01 -4.98 -7.69
CA GLN A 681 -18.04 -4.57 -9.10
C GLN A 681 -18.50 -3.12 -9.28
N LEU A 682 -19.60 -2.75 -8.62
CA LEU A 682 -20.15 -1.40 -8.67
C LEU A 682 -19.22 -0.38 -8.02
N TYR A 683 -18.57 -0.75 -6.92
CA TYR A 683 -17.64 0.10 -6.20
C TYR A 683 -16.37 0.40 -7.01
N PHE A 684 -15.80 -0.61 -7.68
CA PHE A 684 -14.66 -0.43 -8.58
C PHE A 684 -15.03 0.45 -9.78
N SER A 685 -16.21 0.23 -10.37
CA SER A 685 -16.74 1.09 -11.45
C SER A 685 -16.87 2.55 -11.01
N LEU A 686 -17.47 2.78 -9.84
CA LEU A 686 -17.67 4.11 -9.27
C LEU A 686 -16.34 4.84 -9.08
N LEU A 687 -15.42 4.22 -8.33
CA LEU A 687 -14.15 4.85 -7.99
C LEU A 687 -13.24 5.00 -9.21
N GLY A 688 -13.27 4.05 -10.15
CA GLY A 688 -12.49 4.13 -11.37
C GLY A 688 -12.97 5.25 -12.29
N GLN A 689 -14.28 5.33 -12.56
CA GLN A 689 -14.85 6.40 -13.38
C GLN A 689 -14.72 7.78 -12.71
N ALA A 690 -14.74 7.82 -11.37
CA ALA A 690 -14.52 9.05 -10.63
C ALA A 690 -13.04 9.47 -10.61
N ASN A 691 -12.08 8.57 -10.41
CA ASN A 691 -10.73 8.98 -10.02
C ASN A 691 -9.61 8.68 -11.04
N PHE A 692 -9.77 7.72 -11.96
CA PHE A 692 -8.70 7.32 -12.90
C PHE A 692 -8.54 8.25 -14.11
N MET A 693 -9.39 9.26 -14.24
CA MET A 693 -9.18 10.30 -15.25
C MET A 693 -7.96 11.14 -14.89
N THR A 694 -6.98 11.13 -15.77
CA THR A 694 -5.88 12.10 -15.75
C THR A 694 -6.11 13.13 -16.85
N ASN A 695 -5.41 14.26 -16.79
CA ASN A 695 -5.61 15.40 -17.71
C ASN A 695 -5.43 15.03 -19.22
N TYR A 696 -4.72 13.94 -19.54
CA TYR A 696 -4.42 13.52 -20.91
C TYR A 696 -4.84 12.08 -21.24
N ASP A 697 -5.22 11.28 -20.24
CA ASP A 697 -5.69 9.90 -20.44
C ASP A 697 -7.13 9.73 -19.95
N ARG A 698 -8.05 9.66 -20.91
CA ARG A 698 -9.46 9.32 -20.73
C ARG A 698 -9.77 7.85 -21.03
N ALA A 699 -8.77 7.05 -21.39
CA ALA A 699 -8.98 5.69 -21.88
C ALA A 699 -9.79 4.86 -20.89
N PHE A 700 -9.56 4.98 -19.58
CA PHE A 700 -10.37 4.28 -18.59
C PHE A 700 -11.86 4.59 -18.70
N LEU A 701 -12.25 5.86 -18.78
CA LEU A 701 -13.66 6.24 -18.92
C LEU A 701 -14.25 5.72 -20.21
N ASP A 702 -13.59 6.01 -21.33
CA ASP A 702 -14.09 5.68 -22.66
C ASP A 702 -14.26 4.16 -22.81
N GLU A 703 -13.37 3.39 -22.18
CA GLU A 703 -13.39 1.94 -22.16
C GLU A 703 -14.36 1.33 -21.12
N ALA A 704 -14.66 2.05 -20.03
CA ALA A 704 -15.62 1.62 -19.02
C ALA A 704 -17.07 1.99 -19.37
N GLN A 705 -17.28 2.95 -20.29
CA GLN A 705 -18.59 3.49 -20.60
C GLN A 705 -19.52 2.45 -21.25
N VAL A 706 -20.73 2.35 -20.72
CA VAL A 706 -21.89 1.71 -21.35
C VAL A 706 -22.99 2.76 -21.48
N TRP A 707 -23.71 2.79 -22.60
CA TRP A 707 -24.83 3.71 -22.81
C TRP A 707 -25.99 3.06 -23.54
N ILE A 708 -27.14 3.73 -23.50
CA ILE A 708 -28.35 3.29 -24.23
C ILE A 708 -28.39 4.02 -25.57
N LYS A 709 -28.37 3.26 -26.66
CA LYS A 709 -28.38 3.78 -28.04
C LYS A 709 -29.70 4.51 -28.32
N GLY A 710 -29.64 5.58 -29.12
CA GLY A 710 -30.81 6.37 -29.52
C GLY A 710 -31.36 7.33 -28.46
N THR A 711 -30.76 7.40 -27.27
CA THR A 711 -31.20 8.29 -26.18
C THR A 711 -30.47 9.64 -26.15
N GLY A 712 -29.49 9.85 -27.05
CA GLY A 712 -28.59 11.01 -27.00
C GLY A 712 -27.56 10.97 -25.85
N LYS A 713 -27.53 9.87 -25.07
CA LYS A 713 -26.66 9.73 -23.89
C LYS A 713 -25.27 9.14 -24.17
N GLY A 714 -24.97 8.80 -25.42
CA GLY A 714 -23.71 8.18 -25.82
C GLY A 714 -23.02 8.93 -26.97
N PRO A 715 -21.71 8.68 -27.19
CA PRO A 715 -20.95 9.32 -28.25
C PRO A 715 -21.46 8.88 -29.63
N GLU A 716 -21.37 9.78 -30.62
CA GLU A 716 -21.60 9.45 -32.02
C GLU A 716 -20.37 8.73 -32.59
N VAL A 717 -20.49 7.42 -32.82
CA VAL A 717 -19.39 6.57 -33.26
C VAL A 717 -19.87 5.64 -34.37
N ALA A 718 -19.01 5.40 -35.36
CA ALA A 718 -19.29 4.44 -36.42
C ALA A 718 -19.61 3.04 -35.87
N ALA A 719 -20.61 2.38 -36.42
CA ALA A 719 -21.08 1.07 -35.95
C ALA A 719 -19.99 -0.02 -35.93
N SER A 720 -18.97 0.08 -36.80
CA SER A 720 -17.81 -0.82 -36.80
C SER A 720 -17.00 -0.80 -35.51
N ASN A 721 -17.10 0.28 -34.74
CA ASN A 721 -16.35 0.52 -33.52
C ASN A 721 -17.21 0.30 -32.26
N LEU A 722 -18.39 -0.31 -32.39
CA LEU A 722 -19.31 -0.58 -31.30
C LEU A 722 -19.52 -2.08 -31.08
N VAL A 723 -19.84 -2.43 -29.83
CA VAL A 723 -20.51 -3.70 -29.49
C VAL A 723 -21.86 -3.38 -28.87
N GLU A 724 -22.89 -4.16 -29.21
CA GLU A 724 -24.27 -3.86 -28.87
C GLU A 724 -25.01 -5.09 -28.32
N PHE A 725 -25.89 -4.88 -27.34
CA PHE A 725 -26.80 -5.90 -26.83
C PHE A 725 -28.18 -5.29 -26.57
N THR A 726 -29.23 -5.95 -27.05
CA THR A 726 -30.62 -5.53 -26.81
C THR A 726 -31.22 -6.34 -25.67
N ASP A 727 -31.60 -5.65 -24.61
CA ASP A 727 -32.27 -6.26 -23.47
C ASP A 727 -33.69 -6.71 -23.86
N VAL A 728 -33.98 -7.99 -23.62
CA VAL A 728 -35.24 -8.63 -24.02
C VAL A 728 -36.42 -8.08 -23.21
N ASP A 729 -36.19 -7.77 -21.93
CA ASP A 729 -37.25 -7.32 -21.02
C ASP A 729 -37.65 -5.86 -21.28
N SER A 730 -36.68 -5.00 -21.61
CA SER A 730 -36.91 -3.55 -21.79
C SER A 730 -36.97 -3.08 -23.25
N GLY A 731 -36.47 -3.89 -24.20
CA GLY A 731 -36.31 -3.52 -25.60
C GLY A 731 -35.20 -2.47 -25.85
N MET A 732 -34.46 -2.07 -24.82
CA MET A 732 -33.41 -1.07 -24.93
C MET A 732 -32.10 -1.70 -25.45
N THR A 733 -31.44 -1.02 -26.39
CA THR A 733 -30.12 -1.41 -26.90
C THR A 733 -29.02 -0.70 -26.12
N TYR A 734 -28.19 -1.49 -25.44
CA TYR A 734 -26.98 -1.05 -24.76
C TYR A 734 -25.81 -1.14 -25.73
N ALA A 735 -24.92 -0.16 -25.70
CA ALA A 735 -23.74 -0.08 -26.55
C ALA A 735 -22.51 0.32 -25.75
N ALA A 736 -21.35 -0.14 -26.22
CA ALA A 736 -20.03 0.22 -25.70
C ALA A 736 -19.00 0.31 -26.84
N LEU A 737 -17.90 1.04 -26.61
CA LEU A 737 -16.79 1.10 -27.56
C LEU A 737 -16.09 -0.27 -27.68
N LYS A 738 -15.84 -0.70 -28.91
CA LYS A 738 -15.09 -1.91 -29.23
C LYS A 738 -13.59 -1.67 -29.05
N ARG A 739 -13.12 -1.72 -27.81
CA ARG A 739 -11.70 -1.62 -27.42
C ARG A 739 -11.19 -2.95 -26.86
N GLU A 740 -9.94 -3.31 -27.14
CA GLU A 740 -9.38 -4.62 -26.79
C GLU A 740 -9.53 -4.98 -25.30
N ARG A 741 -9.35 -3.98 -24.40
CA ARG A 741 -9.41 -4.14 -22.94
C ARG A 741 -10.57 -3.37 -22.31
N GLY A 742 -11.59 -3.07 -23.12
CA GLY A 742 -12.73 -2.27 -22.70
C GLY A 742 -13.66 -3.01 -21.74
N ALA A 743 -13.84 -2.50 -20.53
CA ALA A 743 -14.79 -3.08 -19.58
C ALA A 743 -16.23 -2.99 -20.09
N GLY A 744 -16.63 -1.88 -20.72
CA GLY A 744 -17.93 -1.76 -21.37
C GLY A 744 -18.11 -2.79 -22.49
N LYS A 745 -17.06 -3.06 -23.28
CA LYS A 745 -17.09 -4.13 -24.29
C LYS A 745 -17.29 -5.50 -23.64
N ALA A 746 -16.46 -5.83 -22.65
CA ALA A 746 -16.53 -7.10 -21.93
C ALA A 746 -17.91 -7.30 -21.30
N MET A 747 -18.53 -6.22 -20.82
CA MET A 747 -19.86 -6.30 -20.23
C MET A 747 -20.93 -6.70 -21.25
N ILE A 748 -20.90 -6.08 -22.44
CA ILE A 748 -21.83 -6.37 -23.53
C ILE A 748 -21.61 -7.78 -24.09
N GLU A 749 -20.36 -8.21 -24.26
CA GLU A 749 -20.03 -9.56 -24.71
C GLU A 749 -20.51 -10.63 -23.71
N GLN A 750 -20.43 -10.35 -22.40
CA GLN A 750 -20.98 -11.26 -21.39
C GLN A 750 -22.51 -11.36 -21.46
N ALA A 751 -23.21 -10.24 -21.62
CA ALA A 751 -24.66 -10.26 -21.80
C ALA A 751 -25.08 -11.07 -23.05
N GLN A 752 -24.33 -10.92 -24.15
CA GLN A 752 -24.52 -11.73 -25.36
C GLN A 752 -24.29 -13.22 -25.09
N ALA A 753 -23.20 -13.59 -24.39
CA ALA A 753 -22.88 -14.98 -24.07
C ALA A 753 -23.97 -15.65 -23.22
N LEU A 754 -24.47 -14.95 -22.19
CA LEU A 754 -25.58 -15.40 -21.37
C LEU A 754 -26.87 -15.53 -22.19
N PHE A 755 -27.18 -14.55 -23.04
CA PHE A 755 -28.36 -14.57 -23.91
C PHE A 755 -28.35 -15.77 -24.86
N LEU A 756 -27.25 -16.02 -25.57
CA LEU A 756 -27.13 -17.13 -26.53
C LEU A 756 -27.38 -18.50 -25.90
N ARG A 757 -27.20 -18.63 -24.59
CA ARG A 757 -27.42 -19.85 -23.80
C ARG A 757 -28.74 -19.85 -23.03
N SER A 758 -29.48 -18.75 -23.04
CA SER A 758 -30.74 -18.59 -22.30
C SER A 758 -31.95 -19.19 -23.03
N ASN A 759 -33.12 -19.17 -22.36
CA ASN A 759 -34.42 -19.42 -22.98
C ASN A 759 -34.89 -18.28 -23.91
N GLU A 760 -34.30 -17.09 -23.79
CA GLU A 760 -34.72 -15.90 -24.55
C GLU A 760 -34.15 -15.90 -25.98
N CYS A 761 -33.17 -16.75 -26.27
CA CYS A 761 -32.59 -16.87 -27.60
C CYS A 761 -33.38 -17.88 -28.45
N SER A 762 -33.98 -17.39 -29.52
CA SER A 762 -34.63 -18.20 -30.57
C SER A 762 -33.93 -17.98 -31.91
N GLY A 763 -33.13 -18.94 -32.37
CA GLY A 763 -32.45 -18.84 -33.66
C GLY A 763 -31.23 -19.76 -33.82
N PRO A 764 -30.64 -19.81 -35.03
CA PRO A 764 -29.50 -20.68 -35.33
C PRO A 764 -28.20 -20.26 -34.62
N ALA A 765 -28.12 -19.01 -34.15
CA ALA A 765 -26.98 -18.51 -33.38
C ALA A 765 -26.98 -18.98 -31.91
N CYS A 766 -28.12 -19.46 -31.39
CA CYS A 766 -28.23 -19.91 -30.01
C CYS A 766 -27.44 -21.19 -29.78
N ALA A 767 -26.85 -21.33 -28.59
CA ALA A 767 -26.03 -22.48 -28.26
C ALA A 767 -26.84 -23.78 -28.35
N SER A 768 -26.40 -24.72 -29.19
CA SER A 768 -27.10 -25.99 -29.45
C SER A 768 -26.80 -27.08 -28.42
N ASN A 769 -25.70 -26.94 -27.68
CA ASN A 769 -25.20 -27.90 -26.69
C ASN A 769 -25.65 -27.59 -25.24
N VAL A 770 -26.83 -27.00 -25.06
CA VAL A 770 -27.34 -26.53 -23.76
C VAL A 770 -28.71 -27.14 -23.46
N ASN A 771 -28.83 -27.85 -22.35
CA ASN A 771 -30.09 -28.48 -21.94
C ASN A 771 -31.06 -27.48 -21.29
N ALA A 772 -32.32 -27.87 -21.09
CA ALA A 772 -33.37 -26.98 -20.56
C ALA A 772 -33.04 -26.37 -19.19
N ASN A 773 -32.41 -27.13 -18.29
CA ASN A 773 -32.00 -26.62 -16.97
C ASN A 773 -30.88 -25.58 -17.09
N GLN A 774 -29.87 -25.86 -17.91
CA GLN A 774 -28.78 -24.92 -18.18
C GLN A 774 -29.31 -23.63 -18.84
N ARG A 775 -30.31 -23.72 -19.72
CA ARG A 775 -30.97 -22.53 -20.29
C ARG A 775 -31.71 -21.71 -19.25
N ALA A 776 -32.43 -22.36 -18.33
CA ALA A 776 -33.12 -21.68 -17.25
C ALA A 776 -32.13 -20.96 -16.30
N VAL A 777 -31.01 -21.60 -15.97
CA VAL A 777 -29.91 -20.99 -15.20
C VAL A 777 -29.34 -19.78 -15.95
N ALA A 778 -29.08 -19.89 -17.24
CA ALA A 778 -28.57 -18.78 -18.05
C ALA A 778 -29.58 -17.62 -18.16
N THR A 779 -30.89 -17.88 -18.27
CA THR A 779 -31.92 -16.84 -18.20
C THR A 779 -31.92 -16.12 -16.85
N ALA A 780 -31.84 -16.86 -15.74
CA ALA A 780 -31.82 -16.27 -14.40
C ALA A 780 -30.56 -15.40 -14.20
N GLU A 781 -29.41 -15.88 -14.68
CA GLU A 781 -28.14 -15.16 -14.55
C GLU A 781 -28.11 -13.92 -15.46
N LEU A 782 -28.62 -14.00 -16.70
CA LEU A 782 -28.79 -12.84 -17.57
C LEU A 782 -29.60 -11.75 -16.87
N LYS A 783 -30.72 -12.10 -16.23
CA LYS A 783 -31.57 -11.12 -15.53
C LYS A 783 -30.86 -10.43 -14.36
N LYS A 784 -30.06 -11.17 -13.58
CA LYS A 784 -29.23 -10.59 -12.52
C LYS A 784 -28.16 -9.68 -13.09
N TYR A 785 -27.44 -10.16 -14.10
CA TYR A 785 -26.36 -9.45 -14.74
C TYR A 785 -26.82 -8.12 -15.38
N MET A 786 -28.02 -8.10 -15.94
CA MET A 786 -28.64 -6.89 -16.47
C MET A 786 -28.84 -5.80 -15.40
N GLN A 787 -28.92 -6.12 -14.11
CA GLN A 787 -28.97 -5.12 -13.04
C GLN A 787 -27.64 -4.36 -12.93
N LEU A 788 -26.51 -5.07 -13.03
CA LEU A 788 -25.17 -4.45 -13.07
C LEU A 788 -25.01 -3.60 -14.32
N LEU A 789 -25.35 -4.14 -15.50
CA LEU A 789 -25.24 -3.40 -16.77
C LEU A 789 -26.06 -2.10 -16.73
N LYS A 790 -27.29 -2.15 -16.19
CA LYS A 790 -28.17 -0.98 -16.02
C LYS A 790 -27.56 0.05 -15.05
N ALA A 791 -27.04 -0.41 -13.92
CA ALA A 791 -26.42 0.47 -12.92
C ALA A 791 -25.16 1.17 -13.47
N VAL A 792 -24.30 0.44 -14.19
CA VAL A 792 -23.10 1.00 -14.83
C VAL A 792 -23.48 1.97 -15.95
N ALA A 793 -24.49 1.67 -16.77
CA ALA A 793 -24.94 2.57 -17.83
C ALA A 793 -25.51 3.89 -17.27
N GLU A 794 -26.27 3.82 -16.17
CA GLU A 794 -26.75 5.01 -15.46
C GLU A 794 -25.58 5.81 -14.85
N MET A 795 -24.65 5.13 -14.19
CA MET A 795 -23.45 5.73 -13.59
C MET A 795 -22.62 6.47 -14.64
N SER A 796 -22.32 5.82 -15.76
CA SER A 796 -21.57 6.40 -16.88
C SER A 796 -22.24 7.64 -17.46
N PHE A 797 -23.57 7.66 -17.57
CA PHE A 797 -24.30 8.85 -17.98
C PHE A 797 -24.17 9.98 -16.96
N LEU A 798 -24.34 9.70 -15.67
CA LEU A 798 -24.26 10.71 -14.61
C LEU A 798 -22.86 11.30 -14.48
N MET A 799 -21.83 10.47 -14.63
CA MET A 799 -20.42 10.89 -14.54
C MET A 799 -19.86 11.46 -15.84
N ASN A 800 -20.61 11.42 -16.94
CA ASN A 800 -20.14 11.94 -18.23
C ASN A 800 -19.86 13.44 -18.13
N TYR A 801 -18.58 13.79 -18.15
CA TYR A 801 -18.11 15.15 -18.32
C TYR A 801 -17.85 15.36 -19.82
N GLY A 802 -18.40 16.46 -20.36
CA GLY A 802 -18.08 16.92 -21.70
C GLY A 802 -16.57 17.11 -21.91
N HIS A 803 -16.18 17.53 -23.11
CA HIS A 803 -14.77 17.69 -23.43
C HIS A 803 -14.13 18.73 -22.47
N PRO A 804 -13.07 18.40 -21.71
CA PRO A 804 -12.51 19.35 -20.73
C PRO A 804 -11.91 20.61 -21.38
N LEU A 805 -11.57 20.57 -22.67
CA LEU A 805 -11.12 21.73 -23.45
C LEU A 805 -12.23 22.34 -24.32
N ASN A 806 -13.48 21.86 -24.23
CA ASN A 806 -14.62 22.43 -24.94
C ASN A 806 -15.89 22.18 -24.10
N PRO A 807 -16.11 23.00 -23.05
CA PRO A 807 -17.22 22.83 -22.11
C PRO A 807 -18.61 22.93 -22.75
#